data_AF-A0A9D2RIB5-F1
#
_entry.id   AF-A0A9D2RIB5-F1
#
_cell.length_a   1.000
_cell.length_b   1.000
_cell.length_c   1.000
_cell.angle_alpha   90.00
_cell.angle_beta   90.00
_cell.angle_gamma   90.00
#
_symmetry.space_group_name_H-M   'P 1'
#
loop_
_entity.id
_entity.type
_entity.pdbx_description
1 polymer ?
#
loop_
_entity_poly.entity_id
_entity_poly.type
_entity_poly.pdbx_seq_one_letter_code
_entity_poly.pdbx_strand_id
1 'polypeptide(L)'
;MKEKMKRIIAGLLLAGLVVSGVPAAAVYAEEGSTEPPVQTQETDEAQNEEPEELAVNNIFNKEAADDETSAQEESVQEEPAQEETAQEDAVQEEPAEEAVQEEAAEDADREDGAQNESVQEKSSEEPVQEDAEQKDEVSAGTIDFVYIEKPYLTTPDTQRIVVAFDEGISGTDEIALTVEDESGSQTEWPLAKEKDGLYLFEKEFTGEAYTGTYQAVSLQLGAGDDAETVDLADMDVRAEFGVNEEYDGYDELQPMDEETAAEDAVEASVVTIDENGVTEAQDDIADALNTAGIQTAGISTFSRAASRSVEPRTGNIVIALDPGHDSRSPGASANGLKEEVLTLKIAKYCKAELEKYDGVEIYMTRTDADCPFDMSGAGCIEKRVNAAADAGAQIYVSFHLNSSTSSTPKGAEVIIQNKNWRPEVAEESEALAEKIMDELVALGLSEREIYYRNSEAGEKYADGSSADYFSVHRNCKLRNIPGIIIEHAFLTNSSDVNSFLKTEAGLKKLGVADAKGIVKYLGLDQGQWKTDAAGNRYFYVKGAKVTGEYKIGNAWYYFDPEKDGAMVTGLFDLPGKKVYYNENGQMQYGEQKINGQWYYFKPGSGAMQTGLVDLGTKTVYYASNGQMQYGEQKINGYWYYFKPGNGAMQTGLVDLRTKTVYYASNGRMQYGEQKINGYWYYFKPGNGAMQIGLMDLGTKMVYYSSNGQMQYGEQKINGHWYYFKPGSGAMQTGLIDLGTKMVYYASNGQMQYGEQKINGHWYYFKPGNGAMQTGVVDLGSKTVYYDKTGKMVYGERVISGHYYFFKTGSGAMVKSEWYKGSYYNKNGQKEPEQFMPIIGKSEATVDQLMEYYSKGNIAYPEFYEESDAPTLKDFCTIYYEEAEKQGVRAEVAFVQAMKETNWLKYGHDVKIEQYNFAGLGATGGGERGASFDTVREGIRAQIQHLYAYASSEGIDGLAYPCVDPRFVNVSPKGGSPYVEWLGQSENPASDYGWAVDETYGLSISKSVEVCLENK
;
A
#
# COMPACT_ATOMS: atom_id res chain seq x y z
N MET A 1 11.94 40.67 -37.44
CA MET A 1 10.92 40.04 -38.31
C MET A 1 11.30 38.60 -38.63
N LYS A 2 12.53 38.31 -39.08
CA LYS A 2 13.06 36.93 -39.18
C LYS A 2 13.04 36.14 -37.85
N GLU A 3 13.21 36.75 -36.67
CA GLU A 3 13.20 36.02 -35.38
C GLU A 3 11.82 35.69 -34.78
N LYS A 4 10.78 36.48 -35.07
CA LYS A 4 9.41 36.20 -34.57
C LYS A 4 8.65 35.18 -35.43
N MET A 5 9.06 35.00 -36.68
CA MET A 5 8.56 33.97 -37.61
C MET A 5 8.96 32.55 -37.20
N LYS A 6 10.03 32.44 -36.41
CA LYS A 6 10.70 31.19 -36.00
C LYS A 6 10.02 30.49 -34.79
N ARG A 7 9.32 31.24 -33.92
CA ARG A 7 8.68 30.70 -32.70
C ARG A 7 7.30 30.07 -32.92
N ILE A 8 6.63 30.32 -34.05
CA ILE A 8 5.26 29.84 -34.32
C ILE A 8 5.25 28.49 -35.07
N ILE A 9 6.29 28.19 -35.87
CA ILE A 9 6.42 26.91 -36.61
C ILE A 9 6.65 25.72 -35.66
N ALA A 10 7.29 25.99 -34.52
CA ALA A 10 7.60 25.06 -33.44
C ALA A 10 6.38 24.41 -32.75
N GLY A 11 5.31 25.18 -32.52
CA GLY A 11 4.18 24.74 -31.69
C GLY A 11 3.23 23.73 -32.35
N LEU A 12 3.34 23.52 -33.66
CA LEU A 12 2.40 22.69 -34.43
C LEU A 12 2.96 21.33 -34.86
N LEU A 13 4.25 21.05 -34.63
CA LEU A 13 4.92 19.83 -35.11
C LEU A 13 4.88 18.62 -34.15
N LEU A 14 4.20 18.71 -33.01
CA LEU A 14 4.22 17.64 -31.99
C LEU A 14 2.91 17.37 -31.26
N ALA A 15 1.77 17.56 -31.94
CA ALA A 15 0.45 17.12 -31.43
C ALA A 15 0.11 15.65 -31.77
N GLY A 16 1.12 14.86 -32.15
CA GLY A 16 0.94 13.49 -32.63
C GLY A 16 1.95 12.52 -32.03
N LEU A 17 2.07 12.45 -30.70
CA LEU A 17 2.61 11.32 -29.95
C LEU A 17 2.29 11.51 -28.45
N VAL A 18 2.12 10.39 -27.74
CA VAL A 18 1.91 10.22 -26.27
C VAL A 18 0.45 10.16 -25.76
N VAL A 19 -0.03 8.93 -25.56
CA VAL A 19 -0.89 8.55 -24.42
C VAL A 19 -0.24 7.36 -23.71
N SER A 20 0.49 7.61 -22.62
CA SER A 20 0.51 6.74 -21.43
C SER A 20 1.51 7.25 -20.39
N GLY A 21 1.02 7.53 -19.17
CA GLY A 21 1.88 7.70 -17.99
C GLY A 21 1.26 8.58 -16.92
N VAL A 22 0.62 7.97 -15.91
CA VAL A 22 0.21 8.67 -14.67
C VAL A 22 1.06 8.10 -13.53
N PRO A 23 1.81 8.92 -12.77
CA PRO A 23 2.32 8.54 -11.46
C PRO A 23 1.39 8.99 -10.31
N ALA A 24 1.45 8.22 -9.23
CA ALA A 24 0.63 8.31 -8.03
C ALA A 24 1.13 9.39 -7.04
N ALA A 25 0.16 9.89 -6.27
CA ALA A 25 0.26 11.00 -5.33
C ALA A 25 1.19 10.79 -4.12
N ALA A 26 1.77 11.89 -3.65
CA ALA A 26 2.34 12.07 -2.32
C ALA A 26 1.54 13.17 -1.57
N VAL A 27 0.96 12.86 -0.41
CA VAL A 27 0.75 13.82 0.70
C VAL A 27 0.50 13.02 2.00
N TYR A 28 1.24 13.31 3.07
CA TYR A 28 0.70 13.50 4.43
C TYR A 28 1.68 14.36 5.24
N ALA A 29 1.28 15.58 5.55
CA ALA A 29 1.83 16.41 6.61
C ALA A 29 0.74 16.58 7.68
N GLU A 30 1.14 16.40 8.94
CA GLU A 30 0.33 16.58 10.15
C GLU A 30 0.11 18.07 10.43
N GLU A 31 -1.12 18.48 10.73
CA GLU A 31 -1.38 19.53 11.73
C GLU A 31 -2.71 19.25 12.46
N GLY A 32 -2.67 19.45 13.78
CA GLY A 32 -3.74 19.13 14.71
C GLY A 32 -4.84 20.17 14.82
N SER A 33 -5.99 19.73 15.33
CA SER A 33 -7.02 20.61 15.88
C SER A 33 -7.84 19.83 16.91
N THR A 34 -7.80 20.34 18.14
CA THR A 34 -8.53 19.89 19.33
C THR A 34 -9.93 20.53 19.37
N GLU A 35 -10.98 19.72 19.61
CA GLU A 35 -12.01 19.90 20.67
C GLU A 35 -13.30 19.07 20.39
N PRO A 36 -14.12 18.76 21.44
CA PRO A 36 -14.87 17.50 21.56
C PRO A 36 -16.38 17.63 21.29
N PRO A 37 -17.15 16.53 21.43
CA PRO A 37 -18.40 16.67 22.16
C PRO A 37 -18.74 15.54 23.16
N VAL A 38 -19.08 15.99 24.37
CA VAL A 38 -20.31 15.72 25.12
C VAL A 38 -20.71 14.28 25.47
N GLN A 39 -20.73 14.07 26.78
CA GLN A 39 -21.32 12.99 27.55
C GLN A 39 -22.81 12.74 27.26
N THR A 40 -23.20 11.47 27.26
CA THR A 40 -24.44 11.03 27.93
C THR A 40 -24.13 9.77 28.75
N GLN A 41 -24.38 9.85 30.04
CA GLN A 41 -24.45 8.73 30.97
C GLN A 41 -25.88 8.20 30.96
N GLU A 42 -26.05 6.89 30.87
CA GLU A 42 -27.07 6.19 31.65
C GLU A 42 -26.49 4.87 32.14
N THR A 43 -26.68 4.66 33.44
CA THR A 43 -26.30 3.50 34.25
C THR A 43 -27.29 2.37 34.03
N ASP A 44 -26.83 1.12 34.09
CA ASP A 44 -27.36 0.16 35.07
C ASP A 44 -26.53 -1.14 35.12
N GLU A 45 -26.55 -1.73 36.30
CA GLU A 45 -25.72 -2.80 36.81
C GLU A 45 -26.06 -4.20 36.25
N ALA A 46 -25.10 -5.10 36.45
CA ALA A 46 -25.26 -6.51 36.82
C ALA A 46 -24.95 -7.61 35.77
N GLN A 47 -23.86 -8.32 36.12
CA GLN A 47 -23.70 -9.78 36.16
C GLN A 47 -23.14 -10.55 34.95
N ASN A 48 -22.06 -11.26 35.27
CA ASN A 48 -21.48 -12.42 34.60
C ASN A 48 -22.53 -13.38 34.03
N GLU A 49 -22.27 -13.91 32.83
CA GLU A 49 -22.21 -15.35 32.56
C GLU A 49 -21.69 -15.60 31.13
N GLU A 50 -20.89 -16.67 30.97
CA GLU A 50 -20.35 -17.17 29.69
C GLU A 50 -21.48 -17.63 28.74
N PRO A 51 -21.31 -17.60 27.41
CA PRO A 51 -22.22 -18.31 26.52
C PRO A 51 -21.67 -19.68 26.13
N GLU A 52 -22.47 -20.69 26.46
CA GLU A 52 -22.43 -22.06 25.93
C GLU A 52 -22.66 -22.09 24.41
N GLU A 53 -21.94 -22.98 23.72
CA GLU A 53 -22.13 -23.31 22.31
C GLU A 53 -23.46 -24.05 22.06
N LEU A 54 -24.28 -23.50 21.17
CA LEU A 54 -25.45 -24.17 20.60
C LEU A 54 -25.04 -25.03 19.39
N ALA A 55 -25.15 -26.35 19.57
CA ALA A 55 -25.12 -27.33 18.51
C ALA A 55 -26.43 -27.36 17.72
N VAL A 56 -26.36 -27.48 16.38
CA VAL A 56 -27.42 -28.13 15.59
C VAL A 56 -26.81 -29.08 14.54
N ASN A 57 -27.04 -30.37 14.78
CA ASN A 57 -26.79 -31.56 13.98
C ASN A 57 -27.39 -31.53 12.55
N ASN A 58 -26.82 -32.28 11.59
CA ASN A 58 -27.35 -33.61 11.20
C ASN A 58 -26.60 -34.26 9.99
N ILE A 59 -25.98 -35.45 10.17
CA ILE A 59 -26.42 -36.83 9.78
C ILE A 59 -26.08 -37.16 8.29
N PHE A 60 -25.43 -38.27 7.85
CA PHE A 60 -25.50 -39.74 8.13
C PHE A 60 -24.09 -40.40 8.10
N ASN A 61 -23.65 -41.20 9.10
CA ASN A 61 -23.89 -42.65 9.38
C ASN A 61 -23.30 -43.61 8.31
N LYS A 62 -22.63 -44.75 8.60
CA LYS A 62 -22.38 -45.54 9.82
C LYS A 62 -21.34 -46.64 9.48
N GLU A 63 -20.44 -46.98 10.41
CA GLU A 63 -19.64 -48.21 10.41
C GLU A 63 -20.48 -49.44 10.78
N ALA A 64 -20.10 -50.62 10.29
CA ALA A 64 -19.56 -51.74 11.09
C ALA A 64 -19.80 -53.09 10.40
N ALA A 65 -18.74 -53.90 10.41
CA ALA A 65 -18.64 -55.27 9.95
C ALA A 65 -19.34 -56.27 10.90
N ASP A 66 -19.75 -57.42 10.39
CA ASP A 66 -19.04 -58.70 10.62
C ASP A 66 -19.83 -59.91 10.07
N ASP A 67 -19.01 -60.82 9.53
CA ASP A 67 -19.08 -62.28 9.58
C ASP A 67 -19.82 -63.18 8.57
N GLU A 68 -18.97 -64.11 8.11
CA GLU A 68 -19.15 -65.55 7.86
C GLU A 68 -19.72 -66.12 6.55
N THR A 69 -18.80 -66.84 5.89
CA THR A 69 -18.90 -68.21 5.33
C THR A 69 -19.36 -68.44 3.88
N SER A 70 -18.39 -68.82 3.03
CA SER A 70 -18.15 -70.22 2.58
C SER A 70 -17.83 -70.37 1.09
N ALA A 71 -16.82 -71.23 0.85
CA ALA A 71 -16.58 -72.11 -0.32
C ALA A 71 -16.51 -71.47 -1.73
N GLN A 72 -15.31 -71.37 -2.32
CA GLN A 72 -14.64 -72.41 -3.14
C GLN A 72 -15.31 -72.70 -4.49
N GLU A 73 -14.64 -72.32 -5.58
CA GLU A 73 -14.24 -73.15 -6.75
C GLU A 73 -13.60 -72.24 -7.82
N GLU A 74 -12.30 -72.42 -8.07
CA GLU A 74 -11.70 -72.94 -9.33
C GLU A 74 -11.48 -71.87 -10.42
N SER A 75 -10.23 -71.45 -10.66
CA SER A 75 -9.33 -71.94 -11.75
C SER A 75 -9.53 -71.09 -13.03
N VAL A 76 -8.56 -70.66 -13.86
CA VAL A 76 -7.28 -71.17 -14.36
C VAL A 76 -6.46 -69.98 -14.91
N GLN A 77 -5.13 -70.14 -14.92
CA GLN A 77 -4.11 -69.33 -15.59
C GLN A 77 -4.21 -69.39 -17.12
N GLU A 78 -3.86 -68.34 -17.87
CA GLU A 78 -2.93 -68.45 -19.01
C GLU A 78 -2.60 -67.07 -19.63
N GLU A 79 -1.30 -66.83 -19.75
CA GLU A 79 -0.58 -65.84 -20.58
C GLU A 79 -0.64 -66.22 -22.10
N PRO A 80 0.08 -65.57 -23.06
CA PRO A 80 0.45 -64.16 -23.30
C PRO A 80 0.26 -63.77 -24.80
N ALA A 81 1.04 -62.78 -25.27
CA ALA A 81 1.30 -62.31 -26.66
C ALA A 81 0.47 -61.08 -27.10
N GLN A 82 1.01 -60.03 -27.73
CA GLN A 82 2.32 -59.77 -28.35
C GLN A 82 2.38 -58.27 -28.68
N GLU A 83 3.51 -57.61 -28.51
CA GLU A 83 3.90 -56.41 -29.28
C GLU A 83 5.43 -56.33 -29.33
N GLU A 84 6.00 -56.49 -30.53
CA GLU A 84 7.35 -56.14 -30.98
C GLU A 84 7.14 -55.08 -32.08
N THR A 85 7.98 -54.10 -32.41
CA THR A 85 9.38 -53.66 -32.21
C THR A 85 9.45 -52.26 -32.88
N ALA A 86 10.45 -51.38 -32.85
CA ALA A 86 11.87 -51.35 -32.49
C ALA A 86 12.24 -49.86 -32.23
N GLN A 87 12.98 -49.52 -31.16
CA GLN A 87 14.45 -49.39 -31.02
C GLN A 87 15.06 -48.04 -31.47
N GLU A 88 15.71 -47.38 -30.51
CA GLU A 88 17.06 -46.81 -30.65
C GLU A 88 17.76 -46.80 -29.26
N ASP A 89 18.87 -47.53 -29.19
CA ASP A 89 19.89 -47.64 -28.13
C ASP A 89 21.02 -46.60 -28.43
N ALA A 90 21.92 -46.12 -27.56
CA ALA A 90 22.37 -46.48 -26.22
C ALA A 90 23.39 -45.43 -25.68
N VAL A 91 23.38 -45.26 -24.33
CA VAL A 91 24.53 -45.29 -23.37
C VAL A 91 25.64 -44.22 -23.50
N GLN A 92 25.69 -43.20 -22.61
CA GLN A 92 26.36 -43.10 -21.27
C GLN A 92 27.90 -43.13 -21.28
N GLU A 93 28.52 -42.11 -20.68
CA GLU A 93 29.33 -42.22 -19.44
C GLU A 93 29.66 -40.82 -18.84
N GLU A 94 29.58 -40.75 -17.50
CA GLU A 94 29.99 -39.69 -16.54
C GLU A 94 31.51 -39.83 -16.20
N PRO A 95 32.21 -39.03 -15.32
CA PRO A 95 31.72 -38.09 -14.27
C PRO A 95 32.57 -36.79 -13.98
N ALA A 96 32.04 -35.96 -13.07
CA ALA A 96 32.67 -35.24 -11.92
C ALA A 96 33.67 -34.05 -12.03
N GLU A 97 33.32 -33.03 -11.21
CA GLU A 97 34.12 -32.23 -10.23
C GLU A 97 34.81 -30.87 -10.55
N GLU A 98 34.33 -29.86 -9.79
CA GLU A 98 34.98 -28.74 -9.08
C GLU A 98 35.97 -27.73 -9.73
N ALA A 99 35.45 -26.48 -9.83
CA ALA A 99 35.94 -25.25 -9.15
C ALA A 99 37.03 -24.30 -9.75
N VAL A 100 36.74 -22.99 -9.57
CA VAL A 100 37.61 -21.80 -9.35
C VAL A 100 38.12 -20.94 -10.56
N GLN A 101 37.69 -19.66 -10.52
CA GLN A 101 38.29 -18.33 -10.85
C GLN A 101 38.92 -17.92 -12.21
N GLU A 102 38.55 -16.66 -12.55
CA GLU A 102 39.32 -15.49 -13.03
C GLU A 102 40.24 -15.52 -14.28
N GLU A 103 39.95 -14.51 -15.13
CA GLU A 103 40.83 -13.62 -15.90
C GLU A 103 41.84 -14.13 -16.95
N ALA A 104 41.57 -13.65 -18.18
CA ALA A 104 42.47 -13.00 -19.14
C ALA A 104 43.61 -13.79 -19.82
N ALA A 105 43.52 -13.75 -21.16
CA ALA A 105 44.58 -13.73 -22.17
C ALA A 105 45.52 -14.95 -22.29
N GLU A 106 45.42 -15.69 -23.39
CA GLU A 106 46.37 -15.61 -24.51
C GLU A 106 46.03 -16.63 -25.62
N ASP A 107 46.55 -16.30 -26.79
CA ASP A 107 46.17 -16.70 -28.14
C ASP A 107 46.71 -18.07 -28.60
N ALA A 108 45.99 -18.59 -29.60
CA ALA A 108 46.43 -19.28 -30.82
C ALA A 108 47.37 -20.53 -30.78
N ASP A 109 46.84 -21.59 -31.38
CA ASP A 109 47.49 -22.47 -32.37
C ASP A 109 46.34 -23.29 -33.01
N ARG A 110 46.22 -23.58 -34.30
CA ARG A 110 47.01 -23.35 -35.51
C ARG A 110 46.21 -24.01 -36.64
N GLU A 111 45.95 -23.32 -37.74
CA GLU A 111 45.96 -23.91 -39.10
C GLU A 111 45.88 -22.79 -40.16
N ASP A 112 46.89 -22.79 -41.05
CA ASP A 112 47.04 -22.14 -42.37
C ASP A 112 46.40 -20.75 -42.59
N GLY A 113 47.15 -19.65 -42.78
CA GLY A 113 48.39 -19.45 -43.56
C GLY A 113 48.07 -18.52 -44.74
N ALA A 114 48.08 -17.19 -44.57
CA ALA A 114 49.18 -16.26 -44.88
C ALA A 114 49.52 -16.14 -46.40
N GLN A 115 49.81 -15.01 -47.03
CA GLN A 115 50.00 -13.61 -46.63
C GLN A 115 50.21 -12.78 -47.92
N ASN A 116 49.73 -11.54 -47.89
CA ASN A 116 50.40 -10.28 -48.22
C ASN A 116 51.25 -10.05 -49.51
N GLU A 117 50.98 -8.86 -50.08
CA GLU A 117 51.91 -7.90 -50.72
C GLU A 117 52.44 -8.05 -52.16
N SER A 118 52.17 -6.98 -52.91
CA SER A 118 53.11 -6.19 -53.72
C SER A 118 53.16 -6.36 -55.26
N VAL A 119 52.78 -5.25 -55.91
CA VAL A 119 53.52 -4.51 -56.97
C VAL A 119 53.65 -5.15 -58.36
N GLN A 120 53.12 -4.46 -59.38
CA GLN A 120 53.95 -4.09 -60.54
C GLN A 120 53.39 -2.91 -61.33
N GLU A 121 54.22 -1.86 -61.39
CA GLU A 121 54.13 -0.71 -62.28
C GLU A 121 54.12 -1.11 -63.76
N LYS A 122 53.46 -0.29 -64.59
CA LYS A 122 53.88 -0.09 -65.97
C LYS A 122 53.62 1.34 -66.44
N SER A 123 54.58 1.81 -67.22
CA SER A 123 54.92 3.19 -67.53
C SER A 123 54.13 3.82 -68.69
N SER A 124 54.09 5.15 -68.61
CA SER A 124 54.19 6.15 -69.70
C SER A 124 53.18 6.11 -70.85
N GLU A 125 52.37 7.17 -70.97
CA GLU A 125 52.26 7.98 -72.20
C GLU A 125 51.39 9.23 -71.97
N GLU A 126 52.00 10.39 -72.24
CA GLU A 126 51.41 11.71 -72.51
C GLU A 126 50.52 11.70 -73.80
N PRO A 127 49.70 12.73 -74.14
CA PRO A 127 49.56 14.07 -73.53
C PRO A 127 48.12 14.68 -73.50
N VAL A 128 48.05 15.91 -72.96
CA VAL A 128 47.18 17.07 -73.31
C VAL A 128 45.80 17.28 -72.61
N GLN A 129 45.80 18.39 -71.86
CA GLN A 129 44.77 19.41 -71.57
C GLN A 129 43.76 19.21 -70.42
N GLU A 130 44.07 19.98 -69.37
CA GLU A 130 43.21 20.62 -68.39
C GLU A 130 41.84 21.04 -68.93
N ASP A 131 40.79 20.59 -68.25
CA ASP A 131 39.73 21.48 -67.75
C ASP A 131 39.50 21.09 -66.28
N ALA A 132 39.46 22.10 -65.40
CA ALA A 132 39.32 21.94 -63.97
C ALA A 132 37.85 21.63 -63.58
N GLU A 133 37.63 20.59 -62.76
CA GLU A 133 36.37 20.38 -62.04
C GLU A 133 36.59 20.60 -60.54
N GLN A 134 35.69 21.40 -59.96
CA GLN A 134 35.75 22.01 -58.62
C GLN A 134 35.60 20.97 -57.50
N LYS A 135 36.26 21.23 -56.35
CA LYS A 135 35.89 20.63 -55.05
C LYS A 135 34.54 21.23 -54.66
N ASP A 136 33.55 20.39 -54.32
CA ASP A 136 32.33 20.86 -53.66
C ASP A 136 32.71 21.38 -52.27
N GLU A 137 32.63 22.69 -52.09
CA GLU A 137 32.85 23.39 -50.83
C GLU A 137 31.66 23.05 -49.90
N VAL A 138 31.92 22.62 -48.66
CA VAL A 138 30.83 22.44 -47.66
C VAL A 138 30.18 23.80 -47.48
N SER A 139 28.87 23.88 -47.69
CA SER A 139 28.13 25.13 -47.55
C SER A 139 26.86 24.89 -46.75
N ALA A 140 26.72 25.62 -45.65
CA ALA A 140 25.46 25.73 -44.92
C ALA A 140 24.79 27.06 -45.25
N GLY A 141 23.47 27.03 -45.46
CA GLY A 141 22.64 28.23 -45.50
C GLY A 141 22.67 29.01 -44.19
N THR A 142 21.91 30.10 -44.11
CA THR A 142 21.69 30.79 -42.83
C THR A 142 20.71 29.98 -41.99
N ILE A 143 21.01 29.82 -40.69
CA ILE A 143 20.05 29.23 -39.75
C ILE A 143 18.78 30.09 -39.74
N ASP A 144 17.69 29.44 -40.13
CA ASP A 144 16.35 29.88 -39.84
C ASP A 144 16.12 29.63 -38.35
N PHE A 145 15.41 28.62 -37.88
CA PHE A 145 15.16 28.51 -36.43
C PHE A 145 15.85 27.33 -35.78
N VAL A 146 16.04 27.46 -34.46
CA VAL A 146 16.27 26.33 -33.58
C VAL A 146 15.00 26.15 -32.75
N TYR A 147 14.47 24.92 -32.73
CA TYR A 147 13.31 24.53 -31.94
C TYR A 147 13.72 23.49 -30.90
N ILE A 148 13.32 23.71 -29.64
CA ILE A 148 13.48 22.78 -28.53
C ILE A 148 12.08 22.28 -28.14
N GLU A 149 11.89 20.96 -28.16
CA GLU A 149 10.59 20.31 -27.88
C GLU A 149 10.07 20.58 -26.46
N LYS A 150 10.96 20.58 -25.45
CA LYS A 150 10.60 20.75 -24.05
C LYS A 150 11.57 21.76 -23.42
N PRO A 151 11.09 22.95 -23.01
CA PRO A 151 11.94 23.88 -22.28
C PRO A 151 12.31 23.33 -20.89
N TYR A 152 11.52 22.38 -20.36
CA TYR A 152 11.80 21.64 -19.13
C TYR A 152 11.33 20.19 -19.28
N LEU A 153 12.18 19.23 -18.92
CA LEU A 153 11.82 17.81 -18.86
C LEU A 153 12.13 17.17 -17.50
N THR A 154 11.31 16.19 -17.11
CA THR A 154 11.52 15.39 -15.89
C THR A 154 11.97 13.99 -16.28
N THR A 155 13.10 13.52 -15.75
CA THR A 155 13.64 12.19 -16.10
C THR A 155 12.80 11.04 -15.50
N PRO A 156 12.61 9.91 -16.21
CA PRO A 156 13.15 9.61 -17.54
C PRO A 156 12.30 10.19 -18.68
N ASP A 157 12.93 10.88 -19.63
CA ASP A 157 12.27 11.42 -20.83
C ASP A 157 13.28 11.68 -21.98
N THR A 158 12.79 11.92 -23.20
CA THR A 158 13.60 12.27 -24.38
C THR A 158 13.44 13.75 -24.74
N GLN A 159 14.55 14.39 -25.11
CA GLN A 159 14.61 15.75 -25.67
C GLN A 159 14.86 15.70 -27.17
N ARG A 160 14.11 16.49 -27.93
CA ARG A 160 14.32 16.71 -29.38
C ARG A 160 14.65 18.16 -29.69
N ILE A 161 15.64 18.38 -30.56
CA ILE A 161 16.06 19.70 -31.03
C ILE A 161 16.07 19.69 -32.56
N VAL A 162 15.45 20.68 -33.19
CA VAL A 162 15.45 20.84 -34.66
C VAL A 162 16.18 22.13 -35.02
N VAL A 163 17.12 22.06 -35.96
CA VAL A 163 17.74 23.22 -36.59
C VAL A 163 17.30 23.32 -38.04
N ALA A 164 16.79 24.47 -38.45
CA ALA A 164 16.32 24.75 -39.80
C ALA A 164 17.29 25.69 -40.53
N PHE A 165 17.56 25.41 -41.79
CA PHE A 165 18.39 26.22 -42.69
C PHE A 165 17.57 26.69 -43.89
N ASP A 166 17.80 27.93 -44.33
CA ASP A 166 17.08 28.54 -45.45
C ASP A 166 17.39 27.88 -46.82
N GLU A 167 18.65 27.53 -47.07
CA GLU A 167 19.11 26.87 -48.29
C GLU A 167 19.64 25.43 -48.05
N GLY A 168 19.48 24.91 -46.82
CA GLY A 168 19.97 23.59 -46.40
C GLY A 168 21.49 23.52 -46.18
N ILE A 169 21.99 22.35 -45.81
CA ILE A 169 23.41 22.02 -45.72
C ILE A 169 23.74 21.14 -46.92
N SER A 170 24.81 21.47 -47.66
CA SER A 170 25.29 20.67 -48.78
C SER A 170 26.80 20.43 -48.66
N GLY A 171 27.27 19.29 -49.20
CA GLY A 171 28.68 18.91 -49.18
C GLY A 171 29.12 18.04 -47.99
N THR A 172 28.21 17.65 -47.08
CA THR A 172 28.48 16.67 -46.00
C THR A 172 27.22 15.90 -45.58
N ASP A 173 27.37 14.62 -45.23
CA ASP A 173 26.33 13.80 -44.58
C ASP A 173 26.60 13.61 -43.07
N GLU A 174 27.75 14.09 -42.58
CA GLU A 174 28.12 14.01 -41.17
C GLU A 174 27.80 15.33 -40.49
N ILE A 175 26.72 15.33 -39.69
CA ILE A 175 26.21 16.50 -38.98
C ILE A 175 25.94 16.12 -37.52
N ALA A 176 26.45 16.91 -36.59
CA ALA A 176 26.22 16.71 -35.16
C ALA A 176 25.96 18.03 -34.44
N LEU A 177 25.06 18.01 -33.46
CA LEU A 177 24.74 19.14 -32.60
C LEU A 177 25.52 19.02 -31.28
N THR A 178 26.28 20.04 -30.93
CA THR A 178 26.97 20.13 -29.64
C THR A 178 26.05 20.78 -28.61
N VAL A 179 25.85 20.11 -27.49
CA VAL A 179 25.07 20.57 -26.34
C VAL A 179 25.98 20.63 -25.10
N GLU A 180 26.05 21.79 -24.47
CA GLU A 180 26.83 22.07 -23.27
C GLU A 180 25.93 22.05 -22.03
N ASP A 181 26.41 21.44 -20.93
CA ASP A 181 25.75 21.52 -19.62
C ASP A 181 26.27 22.70 -18.78
N GLU A 182 25.62 22.96 -17.65
CA GLU A 182 25.99 24.04 -16.72
C GLU A 182 27.43 23.99 -16.16
N SER A 183 28.07 22.81 -16.24
CA SER A 183 29.47 22.64 -15.82
C SER A 183 30.47 23.00 -16.92
N GLY A 184 29.98 23.31 -18.12
CA GLY A 184 30.76 23.54 -19.34
C GLY A 184 31.16 22.25 -20.04
N SER A 185 30.55 21.10 -19.70
CA SER A 185 30.84 19.83 -20.36
C SER A 185 29.97 19.70 -21.62
N GLN A 186 30.62 19.42 -22.75
CA GLN A 186 29.98 19.34 -24.06
C GLN A 186 29.72 17.89 -24.47
N THR A 187 28.58 17.67 -25.11
CA THR A 187 28.17 16.39 -25.68
C THR A 187 27.68 16.57 -27.11
N GLU A 188 28.10 15.69 -28.01
CA GLU A 188 27.67 15.69 -29.41
C GLU A 188 26.47 14.76 -29.60
N TRP A 189 25.43 15.29 -30.24
CA TRP A 189 24.21 14.57 -30.59
C TRP A 189 24.21 14.36 -32.10
N PRO A 190 24.27 13.11 -32.60
CA PRO A 190 24.28 12.86 -34.02
C PRO A 190 22.93 13.23 -34.65
N LEU A 191 22.95 13.60 -35.93
CA LEU A 191 21.74 13.82 -36.71
C LEU A 191 20.85 12.57 -36.70
N ALA A 192 19.63 12.72 -36.20
CA ALA A 192 18.63 11.66 -36.18
C ALA A 192 17.86 11.60 -37.50
N LYS A 193 17.53 12.74 -38.11
CA LYS A 193 16.79 12.83 -39.38
C LYS A 193 16.95 14.19 -40.05
N GLU A 194 16.98 14.20 -41.38
CA GLU A 194 16.96 15.42 -42.20
C GLU A 194 15.80 15.39 -43.21
N LYS A 195 15.18 16.56 -43.45
CA LYS A 195 14.27 16.78 -44.58
C LYS A 195 14.10 18.28 -44.89
N ASP A 196 14.21 18.65 -46.17
CA ASP A 196 13.83 19.98 -46.70
C ASP A 196 14.46 21.15 -45.90
N GLY A 197 15.75 21.02 -45.54
CA GLY A 197 16.49 22.01 -44.75
C GLY A 197 16.27 21.94 -43.23
N LEU A 198 15.51 20.95 -42.72
CA LEU A 198 15.31 20.69 -41.29
C LEU A 198 16.17 19.52 -40.80
N TYR A 199 16.90 19.71 -39.71
CA TYR A 199 17.83 18.75 -39.13
C TYR A 199 17.43 18.45 -37.67
N LEU A 200 17.02 17.21 -37.38
CA LEU A 200 16.52 16.75 -36.07
C LEU A 200 17.62 16.02 -35.29
N PHE A 201 17.74 16.35 -34.01
CA PHE A 201 18.64 15.72 -33.02
C PHE A 201 17.84 15.25 -31.81
N GLU A 202 18.18 14.08 -31.25
CA GLU A 202 17.44 13.47 -30.15
C GLU A 202 18.37 12.92 -29.06
N LYS A 203 17.97 13.05 -27.78
CA LYS A 203 18.69 12.47 -26.63
C LYS A 203 17.75 12.02 -25.52
N GLU A 204 17.97 10.81 -25.02
CA GLU A 204 17.27 10.27 -23.86
C GLU A 204 18.01 10.60 -22.55
N PHE A 205 17.26 11.05 -21.53
CA PHE A 205 17.74 11.35 -20.18
C PHE A 205 17.06 10.43 -19.17
N THR A 206 17.80 9.49 -18.56
CA THR A 206 17.21 8.35 -17.84
C THR A 206 17.36 8.36 -16.31
N GLY A 207 17.83 9.46 -15.69
CA GLY A 207 17.96 9.56 -14.23
C GLY A 207 18.47 10.89 -13.69
N GLU A 208 18.42 11.07 -12.37
CA GLU A 208 18.74 12.34 -11.69
C GLU A 208 20.20 12.82 -11.84
N ALA A 209 21.11 11.97 -12.30
CA ALA A 209 22.50 12.34 -12.60
C ALA A 209 22.62 13.35 -13.76
N TYR A 210 21.57 13.51 -14.56
CA TYR A 210 21.49 14.50 -15.63
C TYR A 210 20.81 15.81 -15.19
N THR A 211 20.54 15.99 -13.90
CA THR A 211 19.90 17.21 -13.41
C THR A 211 20.81 18.41 -13.63
N GLY A 212 20.25 19.48 -14.20
CA GLY A 212 20.95 20.71 -14.51
C GLY A 212 20.37 21.40 -15.74
N THR A 213 21.01 22.50 -16.11
CA THR A 213 20.65 23.30 -17.29
C THR A 213 21.57 22.97 -18.47
N TYR A 214 21.01 23.00 -19.68
CA TYR A 214 21.69 22.63 -20.91
C TYR A 214 21.47 23.68 -22.00
N GLN A 215 22.46 23.86 -22.88
CA GLN A 215 22.41 24.80 -23.99
C GLN A 215 22.95 24.15 -25.28
N ALA A 216 22.22 24.26 -26.39
CA ALA A 216 22.75 23.92 -27.70
C ALA A 216 23.71 25.04 -28.17
N VAL A 217 24.96 24.68 -28.46
CA VAL A 217 26.04 25.66 -28.67
C VAL A 217 26.51 25.76 -30.12
N SER A 218 26.65 24.65 -30.84
CA SER A 218 27.15 24.66 -32.22
C SER A 218 26.73 23.44 -33.03
N LEU A 219 26.79 23.56 -34.36
CA LEU A 219 26.65 22.45 -35.30
C LEU A 219 28.00 22.17 -35.96
N GLN A 220 28.40 20.90 -35.96
CA GLN A 220 29.58 20.44 -36.68
C GLN A 220 29.17 19.83 -38.02
N LEU A 221 29.82 20.29 -39.09
CA LEU A 221 29.57 19.90 -40.47
C LEU A 221 30.83 19.22 -41.04
N GLY A 222 30.76 17.91 -41.22
CA GLY A 222 31.86 17.09 -41.74
C GLY A 222 32.71 16.40 -40.67
N ALA A 223 33.62 15.55 -41.13
CA ALA A 223 34.43 14.67 -40.29
C ALA A 223 35.88 15.16 -40.15
N GLY A 224 36.44 15.08 -38.94
CA GLY A 224 37.89 15.25 -38.70
C GLY A 224 38.37 16.71 -38.67
N ASP A 225 39.65 16.93 -38.96
CA ASP A 225 40.34 18.23 -38.79
C ASP A 225 39.87 19.33 -39.77
N ASP A 226 39.10 18.97 -40.81
CA ASP A 226 38.53 19.89 -41.81
C ASP A 226 37.03 20.18 -41.58
N ALA A 227 36.45 19.73 -40.45
CA ALA A 227 35.05 19.98 -40.11
C ALA A 227 34.77 21.48 -39.89
N GLU A 228 33.71 21.99 -40.50
CA GLU A 228 33.26 23.37 -40.32
C GLU A 228 32.30 23.44 -39.12
N THR A 229 32.53 24.38 -38.21
CA THR A 229 31.66 24.59 -37.04
C THR A 229 30.82 25.83 -37.24
N VAL A 230 29.50 25.69 -37.10
CA VAL A 230 28.56 26.79 -37.07
C VAL A 230 28.16 27.06 -35.62
N ASP A 231 28.67 28.14 -35.04
CA ASP A 231 28.33 28.55 -33.69
C ASP A 231 26.93 29.19 -33.63
N LEU A 232 26.04 28.63 -32.80
CA LEU A 232 24.66 29.12 -32.66
C LEU A 232 24.61 30.50 -31.97
N ALA A 233 25.60 30.78 -31.12
CA ALA A 233 25.75 32.06 -30.43
C ALA A 233 26.03 33.24 -31.39
N ASP A 234 26.74 32.98 -32.50
CA ASP A 234 27.05 34.00 -33.51
C ASP A 234 25.80 34.46 -34.29
N MET A 235 24.69 33.73 -34.14
CA MET A 235 23.42 33.98 -34.82
C MET A 235 22.33 34.55 -33.89
N ASP A 236 22.71 34.99 -32.68
CA ASP A 236 21.82 35.50 -31.60
C ASP A 236 20.75 34.47 -31.14
N VAL A 237 21.01 33.17 -31.38
CA VAL A 237 20.11 32.09 -30.98
C VAL A 237 20.49 31.60 -29.58
N ARG A 238 19.58 31.78 -28.61
CA ARG A 238 19.67 31.15 -27.29
C ARG A 238 18.74 29.95 -27.22
N ALA A 239 19.32 28.76 -27.17
CA ALA A 239 18.62 27.48 -27.16
C ALA A 239 18.95 26.71 -25.88
N GLU A 240 18.22 27.01 -24.81
CA GLU A 240 18.43 26.44 -23.46
C GLU A 240 17.24 25.58 -23.02
N PHE A 241 17.50 24.54 -22.23
CA PHE A 241 16.48 23.71 -21.60
C PHE A 241 16.92 23.16 -20.25
N GLY A 242 15.95 22.87 -19.39
CA GLY A 242 16.15 22.30 -18.07
C GLY A 242 15.87 20.81 -17.99
N VAL A 243 16.73 20.04 -17.32
CA VAL A 243 16.46 18.63 -16.97
C VAL A 243 16.33 18.55 -15.46
N ASN A 244 15.13 18.27 -14.96
CA ASN A 244 14.76 18.33 -13.54
C ASN A 244 15.05 19.67 -12.82
N GLU A 245 15.57 20.69 -13.52
CA GLU A 245 15.97 21.99 -12.98
C GLU A 245 15.53 23.12 -13.93
N GLU A 246 14.96 24.20 -13.39
CA GLU A 246 14.51 25.36 -14.17
C GLU A 246 15.71 26.31 -14.42
N TYR A 247 15.74 26.96 -15.58
CA TYR A 247 16.80 27.90 -15.96
C TYR A 247 16.29 29.35 -16.02
N ASP A 248 17.21 30.31 -15.90
CA ASP A 248 16.90 31.74 -15.98
C ASP A 248 16.31 32.10 -17.37
N GLY A 249 15.01 32.40 -17.41
CA GLY A 249 14.25 32.65 -18.64
C GLY A 249 13.11 31.66 -18.90
N TYR A 250 13.00 30.60 -18.09
CA TYR A 250 11.92 29.61 -18.18
C TYR A 250 10.50 30.22 -18.06
N ASP A 251 10.32 31.22 -17.18
CA ASP A 251 9.05 31.95 -17.00
C ASP A 251 8.58 32.69 -18.26
N GLU A 252 9.47 33.08 -19.18
CA GLU A 252 9.13 33.76 -20.44
C GLU A 252 8.62 32.80 -21.53
N LEU A 253 8.79 31.49 -21.31
CA LEU A 253 8.35 30.42 -22.22
C LEU A 253 7.09 29.69 -21.74
N GLN A 254 6.64 29.97 -20.51
CA GLN A 254 5.29 29.62 -20.10
C GLN A 254 4.29 30.54 -20.83
N PRO A 255 3.14 30.03 -21.29
CA PRO A 255 2.15 30.87 -21.95
C PRO A 255 1.72 32.00 -20.99
N MET A 256 2.07 33.24 -21.32
CA MET A 256 1.57 34.42 -20.62
C MET A 256 0.05 34.52 -20.83
N ASP A 257 -0.68 34.80 -19.75
CA ASP A 257 -2.07 35.24 -19.81
C ASP A 257 -2.25 36.36 -20.85
N GLU A 258 -3.29 36.23 -21.66
CA GLU A 258 -3.59 37.05 -22.83
C GLU A 258 -3.67 38.55 -22.52
N GLU A 259 -2.64 39.33 -22.90
CA GLU A 259 -2.85 40.65 -23.48
C GLU A 259 -1.64 41.12 -24.31
N THR A 260 -1.95 41.56 -25.54
CA THR A 260 -1.11 42.25 -26.55
C THR A 260 -0.26 41.41 -27.50
N ALA A 261 -0.79 41.16 -28.71
CA ALA A 261 -0.29 41.75 -29.96
C ALA A 261 -0.95 41.07 -31.18
N ALA A 262 -1.77 41.84 -31.92
CA ALA A 262 -2.06 41.56 -33.32
C ALA A 262 -1.53 42.75 -34.12
N GLU A 263 -0.69 42.49 -35.13
CA GLU A 263 -0.75 43.08 -36.47
C GLU A 263 0.45 42.59 -37.34
N ASP A 264 0.23 42.59 -38.65
CA ASP A 264 1.08 42.20 -39.79
C ASP A 264 1.16 40.70 -40.17
N ALA A 265 0.29 40.34 -41.13
CA ALA A 265 0.29 39.09 -41.88
C ALA A 265 1.05 39.23 -43.21
N VAL A 266 1.95 38.29 -43.50
CA VAL A 266 2.37 37.93 -44.87
C VAL A 266 2.67 36.42 -44.92
N GLU A 267 2.28 35.80 -46.03
CA GLU A 267 2.24 34.38 -46.39
C GLU A 267 3.55 33.60 -46.17
N ALA A 268 3.46 32.40 -45.59
CA ALA A 268 4.56 31.45 -45.41
C ALA A 268 4.09 29.99 -45.65
N SER A 269 4.93 29.21 -46.34
CA SER A 269 4.76 27.79 -46.68
C SER A 269 4.86 26.87 -45.45
N VAL A 270 4.00 25.85 -45.35
CA VAL A 270 3.95 24.88 -44.24
C VAL A 270 4.33 23.47 -44.71
N VAL A 271 5.24 22.82 -43.98
CA VAL A 271 5.68 21.42 -44.19
C VAL A 271 5.11 20.55 -43.05
N THR A 272 4.57 19.36 -43.36
CA THR A 272 4.07 18.40 -42.37
C THR A 272 4.87 17.08 -42.42
N ILE A 273 5.11 16.46 -41.25
CA ILE A 273 5.91 15.24 -41.10
C ILE A 273 5.04 14.16 -40.43
N ASP A 274 4.92 12.97 -41.03
CA ASP A 274 4.28 11.80 -40.41
C ASP A 274 5.29 10.67 -40.07
N GLU A 275 4.77 9.57 -39.52
CA GLU A 275 5.52 8.39 -39.06
C GLU A 275 6.35 7.69 -40.18
N ASN A 276 6.11 7.98 -41.46
CA ASN A 276 6.82 7.40 -42.60
C ASN A 276 7.70 8.39 -43.37
N GLY A 277 7.78 9.66 -42.94
CA GLY A 277 8.55 10.72 -43.60
C GLY A 277 7.67 11.74 -44.33
N VAL A 278 8.25 12.91 -44.62
CA VAL A 278 7.52 14.09 -45.12
C VAL A 278 6.97 13.88 -46.53
N THR A 279 5.75 14.35 -46.79
CA THR A 279 5.13 14.36 -48.13
C THR A 279 5.01 15.80 -48.67
N GLU A 280 5.06 15.93 -50.00
CA GLU A 280 5.28 17.12 -50.84
C GLU A 280 4.72 18.49 -50.36
N ALA A 281 5.49 19.55 -50.64
CA ALA A 281 5.15 20.94 -50.39
C ALA A 281 3.85 21.37 -51.10
N GLN A 282 2.93 22.01 -50.38
CA GLN A 282 1.71 22.59 -50.94
C GLN A 282 1.61 24.08 -50.64
N ASP A 283 1.03 24.81 -51.59
CA ASP A 283 1.07 26.28 -51.71
C ASP A 283 0.15 27.03 -50.73
N ASP A 284 -0.64 26.35 -49.88
CA ASP A 284 -1.63 26.99 -48.99
C ASP A 284 -1.78 26.30 -47.62
N ILE A 285 -1.76 27.11 -46.54
CA ILE A 285 -1.94 26.68 -45.14
C ILE A 285 -3.27 25.95 -44.91
N ALA A 286 -4.32 26.32 -45.65
CA ALA A 286 -5.65 25.73 -45.52
C ALA A 286 -5.73 24.30 -46.09
N ASP A 287 -4.96 23.98 -47.14
CA ASP A 287 -4.92 22.65 -47.74
C ASP A 287 -4.01 21.69 -46.96
N ALA A 288 -2.97 22.23 -46.30
CA ALA A 288 -2.14 21.50 -45.34
C ALA A 288 -2.95 21.05 -44.09
N LEU A 289 -3.86 21.90 -43.60
CA LEU A 289 -4.72 21.59 -42.45
C LEU A 289 -5.84 20.59 -42.79
N ASN A 290 -6.35 20.60 -44.04
CA ASN A 290 -7.35 19.65 -44.52
C ASN A 290 -6.78 18.24 -44.75
N THR A 291 -5.55 18.13 -45.25
CA THR A 291 -4.90 16.83 -45.53
C THR A 291 -4.43 16.13 -44.25
N ALA A 292 -4.09 16.90 -43.21
CA ALA A 292 -3.72 16.39 -41.87
C ALA A 292 -4.92 16.10 -40.93
N GLY A 293 -6.17 16.32 -41.37
CA GLY A 293 -7.36 15.97 -40.60
C GLY A 293 -7.61 16.83 -39.35
N ILE A 294 -7.04 18.04 -39.28
CA ILE A 294 -7.27 18.97 -38.16
C ILE A 294 -8.49 19.84 -38.49
N GLN A 295 -9.57 19.71 -37.70
CA GLN A 295 -10.70 20.64 -37.75
C GLN A 295 -10.25 22.02 -37.28
N THR A 296 -10.12 22.97 -38.22
CA THR A 296 -9.89 24.39 -37.92
C THR A 296 -11.21 25.08 -37.60
N ALA A 297 -11.48 25.28 -36.32
CA ALA A 297 -12.43 26.31 -35.89
C ALA A 297 -11.66 27.62 -35.66
N GLY A 298 -11.94 28.63 -36.51
CA GLY A 298 -11.70 30.04 -36.18
C GLY A 298 -10.34 30.64 -36.59
N ILE A 299 -10.16 30.95 -37.88
CA ILE A 299 -9.41 32.14 -38.33
C ILE A 299 -10.15 32.74 -39.52
N SER A 300 -10.70 33.95 -39.34
CA SER A 300 -11.37 34.73 -40.38
C SER A 300 -10.41 35.78 -40.91
N THR A 301 -9.92 35.63 -42.14
CA THR A 301 -9.19 36.69 -42.86
C THR A 301 -10.18 37.52 -43.71
N PHE A 302 -10.22 38.83 -43.46
CA PHE A 302 -11.00 39.77 -44.25
C PHE A 302 -10.16 40.34 -45.41
N SER A 303 -10.56 40.05 -46.65
CA SER A 303 -10.15 40.84 -47.82
C SER A 303 -11.36 41.61 -48.35
N ARG A 304 -11.17 42.92 -48.56
CA ARG A 304 -12.22 43.88 -48.95
C ARG A 304 -12.13 44.17 -50.44
N ALA A 305 -13.07 43.62 -51.23
CA ALA A 305 -13.92 44.35 -52.19
C ALA A 305 -14.60 43.41 -53.19
N ALA A 306 -15.85 43.77 -53.52
CA ALA A 306 -16.68 43.31 -54.64
C ALA A 306 -17.49 42.01 -54.46
N SER A 307 -18.79 42.22 -54.21
CA SER A 307 -19.93 41.32 -54.44
C SER A 307 -19.83 39.88 -53.93
N ARG A 308 -20.60 39.57 -52.87
CA ARG A 308 -20.98 38.18 -52.54
C ARG A 308 -21.74 37.56 -53.71
N SER A 309 -21.00 36.91 -54.61
CA SER A 309 -21.49 35.79 -55.39
C SER A 309 -21.42 34.53 -54.52
N VAL A 310 -22.37 33.63 -54.75
CA VAL A 310 -22.67 32.46 -53.93
C VAL A 310 -21.62 31.37 -54.18
N GLU A 311 -20.78 31.08 -53.18
CA GLU A 311 -19.92 29.88 -53.07
C GLU A 311 -20.01 29.38 -51.60
N PRO A 312 -19.94 28.06 -51.34
CA PRO A 312 -20.27 27.46 -50.05
C PRO A 312 -19.14 27.67 -49.03
N ARG A 313 -19.45 28.30 -47.90
CA ARG A 313 -18.51 28.54 -46.79
C ARG A 313 -18.21 27.26 -46.04
N THR A 314 -16.94 26.89 -45.94
CA THR A 314 -16.42 25.83 -45.08
C THR A 314 -16.19 26.37 -43.67
N GLY A 315 -17.25 26.39 -42.84
CA GLY A 315 -17.20 26.78 -41.42
C GLY A 315 -18.59 27.10 -40.87
N ASN A 316 -18.85 26.73 -39.61
CA ASN A 316 -20.11 27.06 -38.93
C ASN A 316 -20.21 28.58 -38.68
N ILE A 317 -21.42 29.14 -38.81
CA ILE A 317 -21.74 30.51 -38.45
C ILE A 317 -22.01 30.56 -36.95
N VAL A 318 -21.09 31.19 -36.20
CA VAL A 318 -21.25 31.39 -34.75
C VAL A 318 -22.09 32.63 -34.49
N ILE A 319 -23.18 32.47 -33.72
CA ILE A 319 -24.11 33.52 -33.33
C ILE A 319 -24.06 33.68 -31.81
N ALA A 320 -23.66 34.86 -31.34
CA ALA A 320 -23.69 35.15 -29.91
C ALA A 320 -25.06 35.68 -29.49
N LEU A 321 -25.65 35.02 -28.50
CA LEU A 321 -26.90 35.42 -27.86
C LEU A 321 -26.60 35.82 -26.43
N ASP A 322 -26.87 37.08 -26.10
CA ASP A 322 -26.63 37.65 -24.78
C ASP A 322 -27.94 37.95 -24.09
N PRO A 323 -28.34 37.17 -23.07
CA PRO A 323 -29.58 37.41 -22.34
C PRO A 323 -29.64 38.70 -21.50
N GLY A 324 -28.77 39.68 -21.75
CA GLY A 324 -28.73 40.96 -21.05
C GLY A 324 -28.47 40.80 -19.55
N HIS A 325 -29.31 41.46 -18.74
CA HIS A 325 -29.26 41.49 -17.27
C HIS A 325 -29.17 40.11 -16.60
N ASP A 326 -28.64 40.06 -15.37
CA ASP A 326 -28.40 38.85 -14.58
C ASP A 326 -28.84 39.02 -13.11
N SER A 327 -28.66 37.99 -12.28
CA SER A 327 -29.06 38.00 -10.86
C SER A 327 -28.44 39.15 -10.04
N ARG A 328 -27.28 39.69 -10.43
CA ARG A 328 -26.54 40.75 -9.75
C ARG A 328 -26.88 42.12 -10.30
N SER A 329 -27.28 42.20 -11.56
CA SER A 329 -27.81 43.39 -12.23
C SER A 329 -29.14 43.04 -12.88
N PRO A 330 -30.26 43.02 -12.13
CA PRO A 330 -31.53 42.42 -12.56
C PRO A 330 -32.29 43.24 -13.63
N GLY A 331 -31.82 44.44 -13.97
CA GLY A 331 -32.52 45.30 -14.92
C GLY A 331 -33.88 45.78 -14.43
N ALA A 332 -34.82 45.94 -15.35
CA ALA A 332 -36.16 46.43 -15.07
C ALA A 332 -37.07 45.36 -14.42
N SER A 333 -37.98 45.84 -13.57
CA SER A 333 -39.05 45.00 -13.03
C SER A 333 -40.36 45.77 -12.92
N ALA A 334 -41.45 45.15 -13.35
CA ALA A 334 -42.82 45.66 -13.22
C ALA A 334 -43.82 44.53 -13.39
N ASN A 335 -45.06 44.71 -12.89
CA ASN A 335 -46.13 43.71 -12.98
C ASN A 335 -45.76 42.31 -12.42
N GLY A 336 -44.83 42.26 -11.46
CA GLY A 336 -44.32 41.02 -10.87
C GLY A 336 -43.36 40.22 -11.77
N LEU A 337 -42.96 40.80 -12.89
CA LEU A 337 -42.01 40.26 -13.85
C LEU A 337 -40.64 40.93 -13.68
N LYS A 338 -39.58 40.19 -13.98
CA LYS A 338 -38.21 40.67 -13.90
C LYS A 338 -37.48 40.39 -15.20
N GLU A 339 -36.78 41.39 -15.71
CA GLU A 339 -36.15 41.37 -17.03
C GLU A 339 -35.16 40.21 -17.18
N GLU A 340 -34.23 40.06 -16.25
CA GLU A 340 -33.16 39.05 -16.26
C GLU A 340 -33.65 37.60 -16.38
N VAL A 341 -34.85 37.34 -15.84
CA VAL A 341 -35.49 36.02 -15.91
C VAL A 341 -36.14 35.80 -17.27
N LEU A 342 -36.80 36.83 -17.81
CA LEU A 342 -37.54 36.72 -19.07
C LEU A 342 -36.62 36.71 -20.29
N THR A 343 -35.60 37.57 -20.30
CA THR A 343 -34.62 37.65 -21.40
C THR A 343 -33.80 36.36 -21.53
N LEU A 344 -33.46 35.70 -20.42
CA LEU A 344 -32.86 34.35 -20.44
C LEU A 344 -33.73 33.33 -21.15
N LYS A 345 -35.04 33.35 -20.88
CA LYS A 345 -35.98 32.44 -21.54
C LYS A 345 -36.10 32.75 -23.02
N ILE A 346 -36.25 34.02 -23.39
CA ILE A 346 -36.34 34.46 -24.79
C ILE A 346 -35.09 34.03 -25.56
N ALA A 347 -33.89 34.31 -25.03
CA ALA A 347 -32.63 33.90 -25.64
C ALA A 347 -32.48 32.37 -25.77
N LYS A 348 -32.89 31.59 -24.75
CA LYS A 348 -32.93 30.12 -24.84
C LYS A 348 -33.89 29.61 -25.91
N TYR A 349 -35.04 30.28 -26.10
CA TYR A 349 -35.98 29.94 -27.18
C TYR A 349 -35.44 30.32 -28.55
N CYS A 350 -34.75 31.46 -28.66
CA CYS A 350 -34.04 31.87 -29.88
C CYS A 350 -32.97 30.83 -30.26
N LYS A 351 -32.11 30.46 -29.30
CA LYS A 351 -31.12 29.38 -29.45
C LYS A 351 -31.76 28.09 -29.98
N ALA A 352 -32.80 27.59 -29.32
CA ALA A 352 -33.44 26.33 -29.69
C ALA A 352 -34.09 26.36 -31.09
N GLU A 353 -34.46 27.53 -31.60
CA GLU A 353 -34.94 27.68 -32.97
C GLU A 353 -33.79 27.74 -33.98
N LEU A 354 -32.72 28.49 -33.68
CA LEU A 354 -31.54 28.61 -34.54
C LEU A 354 -30.78 27.29 -34.71
N GLU A 355 -30.73 26.44 -33.68
CA GLU A 355 -30.08 25.11 -33.72
C GLU A 355 -30.77 24.10 -34.67
N LYS A 356 -31.90 24.48 -35.28
CA LYS A 356 -32.56 23.68 -36.33
C LYS A 356 -31.99 23.94 -37.72
N TYR A 357 -31.20 25.00 -37.86
CA TYR A 357 -30.65 25.42 -39.14
C TYR A 357 -29.23 24.91 -39.31
N ASP A 358 -28.89 24.67 -40.56
CA ASP A 358 -27.63 24.09 -40.98
C ASP A 358 -26.47 25.09 -40.87
N GLY A 359 -25.30 24.59 -40.47
CA GLY A 359 -24.08 25.38 -40.37
C GLY A 359 -24.14 26.49 -39.32
N VAL A 360 -24.88 26.30 -38.21
CA VAL A 360 -25.02 27.28 -37.12
C VAL A 360 -24.45 26.76 -35.81
N GLU A 361 -23.72 27.60 -35.10
CA GLU A 361 -23.28 27.38 -33.74
C GLU A 361 -23.72 28.54 -32.86
N ILE A 362 -24.23 28.26 -31.66
CA ILE A 362 -24.78 29.29 -30.77
C ILE A 362 -23.92 29.45 -29.53
N TYR A 363 -23.34 30.64 -29.37
CA TYR A 363 -22.63 31.03 -28.16
C TYR A 363 -23.57 31.81 -27.22
N MET A 364 -23.91 31.22 -26.07
CA MET A 364 -24.69 31.92 -25.04
C MET A 364 -23.74 32.59 -24.05
N THR A 365 -23.84 33.90 -23.88
CA THR A 365 -22.97 34.62 -22.91
C THR A 365 -23.32 34.31 -21.45
N ARG A 366 -24.52 33.76 -21.20
CA ARG A 366 -24.89 33.07 -19.95
C ARG A 366 -25.96 32.01 -20.23
N THR A 367 -25.84 30.86 -19.57
CA THR A 367 -26.84 29.79 -19.63
C THR A 367 -27.77 29.77 -18.43
N ASP A 368 -27.41 30.45 -17.35
CA ASP A 368 -28.11 30.42 -16.07
C ASP A 368 -28.32 31.84 -15.51
N ALA A 369 -28.77 31.94 -14.25
CA ALA A 369 -29.13 33.21 -13.64
C ALA A 369 -27.93 34.14 -13.41
N ASP A 370 -26.72 33.59 -13.23
CA ASP A 370 -25.52 34.34 -12.87
C ASP A 370 -24.64 34.66 -14.11
N CYS A 371 -23.91 35.80 -14.07
CA CYS A 371 -22.83 36.08 -15.04
C CYS A 371 -21.72 35.03 -14.85
N PRO A 372 -21.18 34.41 -15.92
CA PRO A 372 -20.09 33.43 -15.81
C PRO A 372 -18.77 34.04 -15.35
N PHE A 373 -18.65 35.36 -15.42
CA PHE A 373 -17.53 36.12 -14.87
C PHE A 373 -18.03 36.73 -13.56
N ASP A 374 -17.44 36.35 -12.43
CA ASP A 374 -17.82 36.71 -11.04
C ASP A 374 -17.74 38.22 -10.75
N MET A 375 -18.41 39.06 -11.54
CA MET A 375 -18.34 40.52 -11.57
C MET A 375 -19.63 41.12 -12.15
N SER A 376 -19.86 42.42 -11.90
CA SER A 376 -21.07 43.16 -12.32
C SER A 376 -20.72 44.43 -13.11
N GLY A 377 -21.67 44.93 -13.91
CA GLY A 377 -21.54 46.22 -14.61
C GLY A 377 -20.74 46.14 -15.91
N ALA A 378 -20.13 47.27 -16.32
CA ALA A 378 -19.47 47.42 -17.61
C ALA A 378 -18.34 46.38 -17.87
N GLY A 379 -17.63 45.95 -16.82
CA GLY A 379 -16.60 44.91 -16.92
C GLY A 379 -17.14 43.50 -17.24
N CYS A 380 -18.31 43.11 -16.73
CA CYS A 380 -18.95 41.82 -17.11
C CYS A 380 -19.38 41.87 -18.59
N ILE A 381 -19.85 43.03 -19.11
CA ILE A 381 -20.25 43.17 -20.52
C ILE A 381 -19.04 43.04 -21.46
N GLU A 382 -17.92 43.68 -21.14
CA GLU A 382 -16.69 43.54 -21.92
C GLU A 382 -16.21 42.09 -22.00
N LYS A 383 -16.15 41.38 -20.85
CA LYS A 383 -15.78 39.96 -20.84
C LYS A 383 -16.72 39.07 -21.64
N ARG A 384 -18.04 39.32 -21.59
CA ARG A 384 -19.02 38.57 -22.39
C ARG A 384 -18.82 38.75 -23.89
N VAL A 385 -18.57 39.98 -24.33
CA VAL A 385 -18.32 40.27 -25.74
C VAL A 385 -16.98 39.69 -26.19
N ASN A 386 -15.93 39.80 -25.36
CA ASN A 386 -14.63 39.20 -25.65
C ASN A 386 -14.77 37.68 -25.80
N ALA A 387 -15.36 37.00 -24.83
CA ALA A 387 -15.55 35.56 -24.90
C ALA A 387 -16.44 35.12 -26.08
N ALA A 388 -17.42 35.93 -26.48
CA ALA A 388 -18.19 35.69 -27.70
C ALA A 388 -17.34 35.84 -28.97
N ALA A 389 -16.47 36.86 -29.02
CA ALA A 389 -15.54 37.08 -30.12
C ALA A 389 -14.48 35.98 -30.21
N ASP A 390 -13.96 35.52 -29.07
CA ASP A 390 -12.99 34.42 -28.97
C ASP A 390 -13.63 33.09 -29.40
N ALA A 391 -14.93 32.92 -29.15
CA ALA A 391 -15.73 31.83 -29.71
C ALA A 391 -16.02 31.98 -31.23
N GLY A 392 -15.57 33.07 -31.87
CA GLY A 392 -15.73 33.30 -33.30
C GLY A 392 -17.08 33.91 -33.73
N ALA A 393 -17.81 34.54 -32.80
CA ALA A 393 -19.14 35.10 -33.10
C ALA A 393 -19.11 36.12 -34.24
N GLN A 394 -19.97 35.91 -35.24
CA GLN A 394 -20.13 36.79 -36.40
C GLN A 394 -21.19 37.88 -36.16
N ILE A 395 -22.10 37.67 -35.22
CA ILE A 395 -23.09 38.66 -34.76
C ILE A 395 -23.29 38.51 -33.26
N TYR A 396 -23.68 39.59 -32.59
CA TYR A 396 -24.00 39.61 -31.17
C TYR A 396 -25.38 40.23 -30.93
N VAL A 397 -26.29 39.44 -30.35
CA VAL A 397 -27.68 39.85 -30.09
C VAL A 397 -27.93 39.90 -28.60
N SER A 398 -28.08 41.09 -28.04
CA SER A 398 -28.39 41.30 -26.63
C SER A 398 -29.89 41.49 -26.41
N PHE A 399 -30.48 40.73 -25.49
CA PHE A 399 -31.92 40.68 -25.23
C PHE A 399 -32.29 41.47 -23.98
N HIS A 400 -33.16 42.46 -24.14
CA HIS A 400 -33.62 43.37 -23.10
C HIS A 400 -35.14 43.59 -23.15
N LEU A 401 -35.70 44.20 -22.10
CA LEU A 401 -37.11 44.55 -22.00
C LEU A 401 -37.30 45.99 -21.54
N ASN A 402 -38.10 46.72 -22.29
CA ASN A 402 -38.37 48.11 -21.99
C ASN A 402 -39.13 48.32 -20.67
N SER A 403 -38.92 49.48 -20.06
CA SER A 403 -39.72 49.98 -18.93
C SER A 403 -39.85 51.49 -18.96
N SER A 404 -40.97 52.02 -18.45
CA SER A 404 -41.22 53.45 -18.38
C SER A 404 -41.97 53.82 -17.10
N THR A 405 -41.78 55.04 -16.61
CA THR A 405 -42.59 55.60 -15.52
C THR A 405 -44.07 55.74 -15.89
N SER A 406 -44.40 55.72 -17.19
CA SER A 406 -45.76 55.61 -17.71
C SER A 406 -46.08 54.18 -18.16
N SER A 407 -47.34 53.77 -18.04
CA SER A 407 -47.83 52.49 -18.56
C SER A 407 -48.30 52.56 -20.02
N THR A 408 -48.26 53.74 -20.65
CA THR A 408 -48.69 53.94 -22.04
C THR A 408 -47.73 53.41 -23.10
N PRO A 409 -46.39 53.59 -22.99
CA PRO A 409 -45.45 53.08 -24.00
C PRO A 409 -45.56 51.57 -24.17
N LYS A 410 -45.45 51.10 -25.40
CA LYS A 410 -45.55 49.68 -25.78
C LYS A 410 -44.80 49.43 -27.07
N GLY A 411 -44.50 48.17 -27.36
CA GLY A 411 -43.82 47.76 -28.59
C GLY A 411 -42.34 47.50 -28.41
N ALA A 412 -41.67 47.22 -29.52
CA ALA A 412 -40.24 46.91 -29.57
C ALA A 412 -39.45 48.08 -30.16
N GLU A 413 -38.22 48.23 -29.68
CA GLU A 413 -37.18 49.06 -30.29
C GLU A 413 -35.88 48.25 -30.39
N VAL A 414 -35.08 48.52 -31.41
CA VAL A 414 -33.77 47.86 -31.58
C VAL A 414 -32.70 48.91 -31.67
N ILE A 415 -31.73 48.82 -30.78
CA ILE A 415 -30.62 49.76 -30.71
C ILE A 415 -29.44 49.16 -31.47
N ILE A 416 -28.92 49.94 -32.43
CA ILE A 416 -27.84 49.57 -33.33
C ILE A 416 -26.58 50.40 -33.03
N GLN A 417 -25.46 50.00 -33.61
CA GLN A 417 -24.21 50.75 -33.50
C GLN A 417 -24.29 52.05 -34.33
N ASN A 418 -23.66 53.12 -33.83
CA ASN A 418 -23.59 54.41 -34.53
C ASN A 418 -22.73 54.32 -35.79
N LYS A 419 -22.76 55.31 -36.68
CA LYS A 419 -21.96 55.30 -37.92
C LYS A 419 -20.53 55.82 -37.74
N ASN A 420 -20.12 56.13 -36.50
CA ASN A 420 -18.78 56.61 -36.17
C ASN A 420 -17.84 55.42 -35.99
N TRP A 421 -16.65 55.47 -36.61
CA TRP A 421 -15.60 54.43 -36.59
C TRP A 421 -16.11 53.02 -36.94
N ARG A 422 -15.68 52.47 -38.10
CA ARG A 422 -16.22 51.22 -38.70
C ARG A 422 -17.71 51.31 -39.07
N PRO A 423 -18.10 52.21 -40.00
CA PRO A 423 -19.49 52.36 -40.44
C PRO A 423 -20.09 51.07 -41.04
N GLU A 424 -19.27 50.19 -41.62
CA GLU A 424 -19.68 48.89 -42.15
C GLU A 424 -20.30 47.98 -41.07
N VAL A 425 -19.75 47.98 -39.86
CA VAL A 425 -20.30 47.20 -38.72
C VAL A 425 -21.66 47.77 -38.32
N ALA A 426 -21.81 49.10 -38.39
CA ALA A 426 -23.08 49.77 -38.13
C ALA A 426 -24.15 49.42 -39.17
N GLU A 427 -23.79 49.42 -40.46
CA GLU A 427 -24.67 49.01 -41.56
C GLU A 427 -25.12 47.54 -41.41
N GLU A 428 -24.22 46.66 -40.99
CA GLU A 428 -24.55 45.25 -40.71
C GLU A 428 -25.48 45.11 -39.49
N SER A 429 -25.25 45.87 -38.42
CA SER A 429 -26.14 45.89 -37.25
C SER A 429 -27.54 46.46 -37.58
N GLU A 430 -27.61 47.46 -38.47
CA GLU A 430 -28.86 48.04 -39.00
C GLU A 430 -29.63 47.00 -39.82
N ALA A 431 -28.97 46.32 -40.76
CA ALA A 431 -29.59 45.28 -41.58
C ALA A 431 -30.10 44.07 -40.75
N LEU A 432 -29.37 43.67 -39.71
CA LEU A 432 -29.81 42.63 -38.77
C LEU A 432 -31.05 43.10 -37.98
N ALA A 433 -31.01 44.31 -37.44
CA ALA A 433 -32.09 44.90 -36.66
C ALA A 433 -33.39 45.00 -37.47
N GLU A 434 -33.32 45.40 -38.74
CA GLU A 434 -34.48 45.45 -39.64
C GLU A 434 -35.18 44.09 -39.76
N LYS A 435 -34.41 43.01 -39.97
CA LYS A 435 -34.98 41.65 -40.12
C LYS A 435 -35.63 41.14 -38.84
N ILE A 436 -35.07 41.47 -37.68
CA ILE A 436 -35.66 41.10 -36.39
C ILE A 436 -36.89 41.94 -36.10
N MET A 437 -36.84 43.26 -36.33
CA MET A 437 -37.99 44.14 -36.16
C MET A 437 -39.17 43.72 -37.03
N ASP A 438 -38.93 43.36 -38.31
CA ASP A 438 -39.96 42.82 -39.22
C ASP A 438 -40.70 41.62 -38.61
N GLU A 439 -39.98 40.69 -37.99
CA GLU A 439 -40.57 39.50 -37.35
C GLU A 439 -41.32 39.84 -36.05
N LEU A 440 -40.77 40.72 -35.22
CA LEU A 440 -41.42 41.18 -33.98
C LEU A 440 -42.72 41.95 -34.27
N VAL A 441 -42.73 42.80 -35.30
CA VAL A 441 -43.92 43.52 -35.77
C VAL A 441 -44.93 42.55 -36.37
N ALA A 442 -44.48 41.56 -37.16
CA ALA A 442 -45.35 40.51 -37.70
C ALA A 442 -46.01 39.64 -36.61
N LEU A 443 -45.39 39.51 -35.43
CA LEU A 443 -46.01 38.89 -34.24
C LEU A 443 -47.09 39.75 -33.58
N GLY A 444 -47.14 41.04 -33.89
CA GLY A 444 -48.12 42.00 -33.37
C GLY A 444 -47.59 42.98 -32.33
N LEU A 445 -46.27 43.10 -32.14
CA LEU A 445 -45.70 44.21 -31.36
C LEU A 445 -45.83 45.52 -32.16
N SER A 446 -46.02 46.64 -31.44
CA SER A 446 -45.94 47.96 -32.07
C SER A 446 -44.49 48.29 -32.41
N GLU A 447 -44.22 48.77 -33.62
CA GLU A 447 -42.91 49.28 -34.01
C GLU A 447 -42.68 50.64 -33.36
N ARG A 448 -41.54 50.82 -32.67
CA ARG A 448 -41.15 52.12 -32.12
C ARG A 448 -40.09 52.77 -32.98
N GLU A 449 -38.87 52.21 -32.95
CA GLU A 449 -37.73 52.75 -33.69
C GLU A 449 -36.56 51.76 -33.76
N ILE A 450 -35.73 51.94 -34.79
CA ILE A 450 -34.36 51.43 -34.86
C ILE A 450 -33.44 52.66 -34.79
N TYR A 451 -32.55 52.72 -33.80
CA TYR A 451 -31.74 53.91 -33.55
C TYR A 451 -30.37 53.60 -32.94
N TYR A 452 -29.47 54.58 -32.97
CA TYR A 452 -28.19 54.54 -32.24
C TYR A 452 -28.07 55.75 -31.32
N ARG A 453 -27.16 55.68 -30.34
CA ARG A 453 -26.86 56.78 -29.43
C ARG A 453 -25.35 56.95 -29.25
N ASN A 454 -24.88 58.19 -29.36
CA ASN A 454 -23.49 58.54 -29.11
C ASN A 454 -23.23 58.74 -27.61
N SER A 455 -22.00 58.45 -27.17
CA SER A 455 -21.54 58.74 -25.82
C SER A 455 -21.72 60.22 -25.46
N GLU A 456 -22.23 60.46 -24.25
CA GLU A 456 -22.34 61.78 -23.63
C GLU A 456 -21.23 62.02 -22.58
N ALA A 457 -20.51 60.96 -22.17
CA ALA A 457 -19.45 60.99 -21.17
C ALA A 457 -18.05 61.26 -21.78
N GLY A 458 -17.99 61.51 -23.09
CA GLY A 458 -16.75 61.88 -23.79
C GLY A 458 -15.90 60.69 -24.22
N GLU A 459 -16.42 59.45 -24.13
CA GLU A 459 -15.73 58.28 -24.69
C GLU A 459 -15.60 58.41 -26.21
N LYS A 460 -14.42 58.01 -26.72
CA LYS A 460 -14.07 58.14 -28.14
C LYS A 460 -13.51 56.83 -28.69
N TYR A 461 -13.71 56.64 -29.98
CA TYR A 461 -13.01 55.60 -30.73
C TYR A 461 -11.59 56.04 -31.11
N ALA A 462 -10.80 55.10 -31.67
CA ALA A 462 -9.40 55.34 -32.02
C ALA A 462 -9.20 56.49 -33.03
N ASP A 463 -10.19 56.77 -33.88
CA ASP A 463 -10.18 57.91 -34.80
C ASP A 463 -10.58 59.27 -34.16
N GLY A 464 -10.85 59.27 -32.85
CA GLY A 464 -11.25 60.45 -32.08
C GLY A 464 -12.73 60.84 -32.20
N SER A 465 -13.54 60.08 -32.94
CA SER A 465 -15.00 60.26 -33.03
C SER A 465 -15.72 59.80 -31.75
N SER A 466 -16.92 60.31 -31.50
CA SER A 466 -17.71 59.92 -30.32
C SER A 466 -18.08 58.42 -30.37
N ALA A 467 -17.76 57.69 -29.30
CA ALA A 467 -18.05 56.27 -29.19
C ALA A 467 -19.55 55.98 -29.06
N ASP A 468 -19.93 54.71 -29.19
CA ASP A 468 -21.28 54.24 -28.87
C ASP A 468 -21.58 54.41 -27.37
N TYR A 469 -22.81 54.83 -27.05
CA TYR A 469 -23.27 55.07 -25.67
C TYR A 469 -23.26 53.79 -24.84
N PHE A 470 -23.82 52.70 -25.40
CA PHE A 470 -23.93 51.42 -24.70
C PHE A 470 -22.62 50.63 -24.77
N SER A 471 -22.21 50.06 -23.64
CA SER A 471 -20.97 49.27 -23.56
C SER A 471 -21.00 48.04 -24.45
N VAL A 472 -22.15 47.37 -24.61
CA VAL A 472 -22.31 46.22 -25.53
C VAL A 472 -21.91 46.62 -26.95
N HIS A 473 -22.50 47.69 -27.49
CA HIS A 473 -22.22 48.17 -28.85
C HIS A 473 -20.76 48.58 -29.03
N ARG A 474 -20.21 49.31 -28.05
CA ARG A 474 -18.82 49.76 -28.08
C ARG A 474 -17.86 48.58 -28.11
N ASN A 475 -18.03 47.62 -27.20
CA ASN A 475 -17.17 46.43 -27.13
C ASN A 475 -17.34 45.54 -28.37
N CYS A 476 -18.56 45.35 -28.88
CA CYS A 476 -18.77 44.58 -30.11
C CYS A 476 -18.05 45.24 -31.30
N LYS A 477 -18.13 46.57 -31.40
CA LYS A 477 -17.48 47.32 -32.49
C LYS A 477 -15.96 47.27 -32.42
N LEU A 478 -15.39 47.32 -31.20
CA LEU A 478 -13.95 47.11 -30.97
C LEU A 478 -13.48 45.74 -31.47
N ARG A 479 -14.33 44.71 -31.35
CA ARG A 479 -14.07 43.33 -31.82
C ARG A 479 -14.52 43.05 -33.26
N ASN A 480 -14.94 44.07 -34.01
CA ASN A 480 -15.48 43.94 -35.39
C ASN A 480 -16.78 43.12 -35.51
N ILE A 481 -17.62 43.10 -34.47
CA ILE A 481 -18.85 42.32 -34.44
C ILE A 481 -20.06 43.27 -34.57
N PRO A 482 -20.96 43.04 -35.54
CA PRO A 482 -22.29 43.64 -35.57
C PRO A 482 -23.06 43.27 -34.31
N GLY A 483 -23.26 44.25 -33.45
CA GLY A 483 -23.92 44.09 -32.15
C GLY A 483 -25.23 44.86 -32.11
N ILE A 484 -26.31 44.23 -31.67
CA ILE A 484 -27.60 44.88 -31.44
C ILE A 484 -28.10 44.66 -30.02
N ILE A 485 -28.91 45.59 -29.54
CA ILE A 485 -29.71 45.45 -28.31
C ILE A 485 -31.16 45.44 -28.74
N ILE A 486 -31.86 44.35 -28.48
CA ILE A 486 -33.31 44.24 -28.70
C ILE A 486 -34.00 44.60 -27.40
N GLU A 487 -34.61 45.78 -27.38
CA GLU A 487 -35.49 46.22 -26.32
C GLU A 487 -36.91 45.77 -26.67
N HIS A 488 -37.26 44.59 -26.16
CA HIS A 488 -38.58 44.00 -26.39
C HIS A 488 -39.67 44.80 -25.65
N ALA A 489 -40.91 44.34 -25.82
CA ALA A 489 -42.13 44.83 -25.17
C ALA A 489 -41.97 45.44 -23.76
N PHE A 490 -42.85 46.38 -23.39
CA PHE A 490 -42.73 47.11 -22.13
C PHE A 490 -43.26 46.30 -20.93
N LEU A 491 -42.41 46.08 -19.92
CA LEU A 491 -42.78 45.48 -18.64
C LEU A 491 -43.88 46.25 -17.90
N THR A 492 -43.98 47.57 -18.12
CA THR A 492 -44.96 48.45 -17.47
C THR A 492 -46.29 48.56 -18.23
N ASN A 493 -46.36 48.03 -19.46
CA ASN A 493 -47.56 48.07 -20.28
C ASN A 493 -48.36 46.76 -20.19
N SER A 494 -49.63 46.87 -19.81
CA SER A 494 -50.48 45.69 -19.60
C SER A 494 -50.79 44.93 -20.90
N SER A 495 -50.79 45.58 -22.07
CA SER A 495 -51.03 44.91 -23.36
C SER A 495 -49.85 44.03 -23.73
N ASP A 496 -48.63 44.57 -23.64
CA ASP A 496 -47.38 43.85 -23.92
C ASP A 496 -47.17 42.68 -22.95
N VAL A 497 -47.40 42.94 -21.66
CA VAL A 497 -47.32 41.90 -20.61
C VAL A 497 -48.27 40.74 -20.89
N ASN A 498 -49.55 41.03 -21.14
CA ASN A 498 -50.55 39.97 -21.31
C ASN A 498 -50.40 39.23 -22.65
N SER A 499 -49.89 39.89 -23.68
CA SER A 499 -49.76 39.31 -25.02
C SER A 499 -48.47 38.50 -25.19
N PHE A 500 -47.38 38.90 -24.54
CA PHE A 500 -46.05 38.34 -24.79
C PHE A 500 -45.28 37.94 -23.53
N LEU A 501 -45.27 38.76 -22.46
CA LEU A 501 -44.29 38.56 -21.37
C LEU A 501 -44.77 37.65 -20.23
N LYS A 502 -46.08 37.50 -20.04
CA LYS A 502 -46.65 36.78 -18.88
C LYS A 502 -46.63 35.25 -19.02
N THR A 503 -46.49 34.72 -20.23
CA THR A 503 -46.62 33.28 -20.49
C THR A 503 -45.42 32.72 -21.25
N GLU A 504 -45.06 31.46 -20.98
CA GLU A 504 -43.99 30.76 -21.70
C GLU A 504 -44.23 30.73 -23.22
N ALA A 505 -45.49 30.57 -23.65
CA ALA A 505 -45.84 30.60 -25.07
C ALA A 505 -45.59 31.97 -25.71
N GLY A 506 -45.79 33.07 -24.96
CA GLY A 506 -45.49 34.42 -25.43
C GLY A 506 -43.98 34.67 -25.54
N LEU A 507 -43.20 34.30 -24.52
CA LEU A 507 -41.74 34.42 -24.53
C LEU A 507 -41.11 33.57 -25.64
N LYS A 508 -41.63 32.36 -25.87
CA LYS A 508 -41.20 31.51 -26.97
C LYS A 508 -41.50 32.12 -28.34
N LYS A 509 -42.63 32.81 -28.50
CA LYS A 509 -42.93 33.52 -29.75
C LYS A 509 -41.88 34.60 -30.02
N LEU A 510 -41.54 35.41 -29.01
CA LEU A 510 -40.49 36.43 -29.14
C LEU A 510 -39.17 35.81 -29.60
N GLY A 511 -38.64 34.82 -28.85
CA GLY A 511 -37.36 34.20 -29.21
C GLY A 511 -37.36 33.52 -30.59
N VAL A 512 -38.48 32.92 -31.01
CA VAL A 512 -38.63 32.36 -32.37
C VAL A 512 -38.67 33.45 -33.45
N ALA A 513 -39.25 34.62 -33.18
CA ALA A 513 -39.20 35.74 -34.12
C ALA A 513 -37.78 36.30 -34.26
N ASP A 514 -37.05 36.46 -33.15
CA ASP A 514 -35.65 36.89 -33.18
C ASP A 514 -34.81 35.92 -34.03
N ALA A 515 -34.97 34.61 -33.78
CA ALA A 515 -34.30 33.57 -34.56
C ALA A 515 -34.64 33.63 -36.05
N LYS A 516 -35.91 33.86 -36.42
CA LYS A 516 -36.31 34.01 -37.83
C LYS A 516 -35.71 35.25 -38.48
N GLY A 517 -35.63 36.36 -37.75
CA GLY A 517 -34.97 37.57 -38.23
C GLY A 517 -33.49 37.31 -38.52
N ILE A 518 -32.80 36.67 -37.57
CA ILE A 518 -31.40 36.24 -37.71
C ILE A 518 -31.22 35.28 -38.90
N VAL A 519 -32.09 34.27 -39.05
CA VAL A 519 -32.09 33.32 -40.18
C VAL A 519 -32.22 34.03 -41.52
N LYS A 520 -33.13 35.00 -41.62
CA LYS A 520 -33.31 35.80 -42.85
C LYS A 520 -32.10 36.67 -43.16
N TYR A 521 -31.48 37.26 -42.14
CA TYR A 521 -30.27 38.05 -42.28
C TYR A 521 -29.08 37.20 -42.77
N LEU A 522 -28.89 36.02 -42.18
CA LEU A 522 -27.77 35.12 -42.49
C LEU A 522 -28.01 34.21 -43.70
N GLY A 523 -29.25 34.03 -44.16
CA GLY A 523 -29.60 33.16 -45.28
C GLY A 523 -29.44 31.66 -44.97
N LEU A 524 -29.85 31.24 -43.77
CA LEU A 524 -29.72 29.86 -43.28
C LEU A 524 -30.78 28.92 -43.88
N ASP A 525 -30.43 27.64 -44.08
CA ASP A 525 -31.29 26.58 -44.60
C ASP A 525 -31.40 25.44 -43.58
N GLN A 526 -32.52 24.72 -43.49
CA GLN A 526 -32.67 23.60 -42.53
C GLN A 526 -32.22 22.24 -43.10
N GLY A 527 -31.85 22.22 -44.38
CA GLY A 527 -31.62 21.00 -45.13
C GLY A 527 -32.87 20.11 -45.26
N GLN A 528 -32.73 19.04 -46.05
CA GLN A 528 -33.83 18.14 -46.39
C GLN A 528 -33.36 16.69 -46.46
N TRP A 529 -34.05 15.81 -45.74
CA TRP A 529 -33.90 14.37 -45.88
C TRP A 529 -34.64 13.87 -47.11
N LYS A 530 -33.99 13.01 -47.90
CA LYS A 530 -34.63 12.26 -49.00
C LYS A 530 -34.30 10.78 -48.87
N THR A 531 -35.24 9.94 -49.27
CA THR A 531 -35.06 8.48 -49.32
C THR A 531 -35.28 8.03 -50.74
N ASP A 532 -34.37 7.22 -51.29
CA ASP A 532 -34.55 6.64 -52.62
C ASP A 532 -35.44 5.38 -52.60
N ALA A 533 -35.70 4.82 -53.77
CA ALA A 533 -36.52 3.61 -53.91
C ALA A 533 -35.87 2.35 -53.32
N ALA A 534 -34.55 2.36 -53.09
CA ALA A 534 -33.81 1.27 -52.46
C ALA A 534 -33.79 1.40 -50.93
N GLY A 535 -34.31 2.50 -50.38
CA GLY A 535 -34.34 2.78 -48.95
C GLY A 535 -33.11 3.53 -48.43
N ASN A 536 -32.17 3.92 -49.29
CA ASN A 536 -31.03 4.72 -48.87
C ASN A 536 -31.47 6.14 -48.56
N ARG A 537 -30.91 6.70 -47.50
CA ARG A 537 -31.24 8.05 -47.02
C ARG A 537 -30.10 9.00 -47.38
N TYR A 538 -30.47 10.21 -47.78
CA TYR A 538 -29.56 11.30 -48.17
C TYR A 538 -29.98 12.58 -47.47
N PHE A 539 -29.03 13.46 -47.19
CA PHE A 539 -29.29 14.80 -46.69
C PHE A 539 -28.88 15.85 -47.71
N TYR A 540 -29.74 16.84 -47.93
CA TYR A 540 -29.54 17.91 -48.88
C TYR A 540 -29.49 19.25 -48.18
N VAL A 541 -28.54 20.11 -48.51
CA VAL A 541 -28.49 21.51 -48.06
C VAL A 541 -28.42 22.40 -49.29
N LYS A 542 -29.31 23.40 -49.38
CA LYS A 542 -29.39 24.32 -50.55
C LYS A 542 -29.46 23.59 -51.90
N GLY A 543 -30.07 22.40 -51.91
CA GLY A 543 -30.27 21.57 -53.12
C GLY A 543 -29.11 20.64 -53.49
N ALA A 544 -27.97 20.69 -52.81
CA ALA A 544 -26.83 19.79 -53.00
C ALA A 544 -26.84 18.65 -51.99
N LYS A 545 -26.35 17.46 -52.36
CA LYS A 545 -26.17 16.32 -51.44
C LYS A 545 -24.99 16.57 -50.52
N VAL A 546 -25.12 16.16 -49.26
CA VAL A 546 -24.03 16.12 -48.30
C VAL A 546 -23.24 14.81 -48.44
N THR A 547 -21.93 14.89 -48.25
CA THR A 547 -20.97 13.77 -48.20
C THR A 547 -20.01 13.94 -47.03
N GLY A 548 -19.44 12.84 -46.51
CA GLY A 548 -18.52 12.83 -45.37
C GLY A 548 -19.24 12.85 -44.01
N GLU A 549 -18.47 13.15 -42.95
CA GLU A 549 -19.03 13.37 -41.60
C GLU A 549 -19.84 14.67 -41.59
N TYR A 550 -21.08 14.61 -41.11
CA TYR A 550 -21.97 15.77 -41.07
C TYR A 550 -22.85 15.79 -39.84
N LYS A 551 -22.96 16.94 -39.19
CA LYS A 551 -23.77 17.11 -37.98
C LYS A 551 -25.14 17.67 -38.33
N ILE A 552 -26.19 16.95 -37.95
CA ILE A 552 -27.58 17.37 -38.16
C ILE A 552 -28.27 17.44 -36.80
N GLY A 553 -28.59 18.65 -36.37
CA GLY A 553 -29.00 18.92 -34.99
C GLY A 553 -27.87 18.53 -34.03
N ASN A 554 -28.13 17.62 -33.09
CA ASN A 554 -27.15 17.18 -32.09
C ASN A 554 -26.52 15.81 -32.37
N ALA A 555 -26.70 15.26 -33.58
CA ALA A 555 -26.16 13.95 -33.94
C ALA A 555 -25.24 14.05 -35.15
N TRP A 556 -24.15 13.29 -35.10
CA TRP A 556 -23.25 13.10 -36.24
C TRP A 556 -23.73 11.95 -37.13
N TYR A 557 -23.65 12.15 -38.43
CA TYR A 557 -23.95 11.18 -39.48
C TYR A 557 -22.73 11.05 -40.37
N TYR A 558 -22.68 9.97 -41.16
CA TYR A 558 -21.72 9.85 -42.25
C TYR A 558 -22.46 9.54 -43.54
N PHE A 559 -22.20 10.35 -44.56
CA PHE A 559 -22.76 10.20 -45.90
C PHE A 559 -21.64 9.75 -46.84
N ASP A 560 -21.67 8.48 -47.20
CA ASP A 560 -20.59 7.80 -47.91
C ASP A 560 -20.34 8.45 -49.29
N PRO A 561 -19.20 9.14 -49.50
CA PRO A 561 -18.90 9.78 -50.78
C PRO A 561 -18.77 8.78 -51.92
N GLU A 562 -18.29 7.56 -51.64
CA GLU A 562 -18.15 6.49 -52.63
C GLU A 562 -19.51 5.90 -53.03
N LYS A 563 -20.56 6.15 -52.23
CA LYS A 563 -21.94 5.77 -52.51
C LYS A 563 -22.85 6.98 -52.73
N ASP A 564 -22.34 8.02 -53.38
CA ASP A 564 -23.13 9.18 -53.80
C ASP A 564 -23.90 9.84 -52.64
N GLY A 565 -23.26 9.89 -51.46
CA GLY A 565 -23.80 10.50 -50.25
C GLY A 565 -24.86 9.66 -49.54
N ALA A 566 -24.90 8.34 -49.74
CA ALA A 566 -25.80 7.47 -48.99
C ALA A 566 -25.40 7.43 -47.50
N MET A 567 -26.37 7.63 -46.61
CA MET A 567 -26.17 7.61 -45.17
C MET A 567 -25.75 6.21 -44.67
N VAL A 568 -24.69 6.16 -43.87
CA VAL A 568 -24.17 4.93 -43.27
C VAL A 568 -24.90 4.57 -41.98
N THR A 569 -25.07 3.25 -41.76
CA THR A 569 -25.54 2.64 -40.52
C THR A 569 -24.64 1.45 -40.16
N GLY A 570 -24.58 1.07 -38.89
CA GLY A 570 -23.76 -0.05 -38.41
C GLY A 570 -22.34 0.37 -38.00
N LEU A 571 -21.49 -0.63 -37.78
CA LEU A 571 -20.05 -0.40 -37.55
C LEU A 571 -19.42 0.11 -38.84
N PHE A 572 -18.62 1.17 -38.73
CA PHE A 572 -17.99 1.80 -39.88
C PHE A 572 -16.56 2.22 -39.53
N ASP A 573 -15.65 2.05 -40.49
CA ASP A 573 -14.25 2.42 -40.36
C ASP A 573 -14.03 3.81 -40.96
N LEU A 574 -13.70 4.77 -40.10
CA LEU A 574 -13.21 6.09 -40.47
C LEU A 574 -11.67 6.08 -40.38
N PRO A 575 -10.98 7.03 -41.04
CA PRO A 575 -9.54 7.20 -40.86
C PRO A 575 -9.17 7.24 -39.37
N GLY A 576 -8.34 6.29 -38.93
CA GLY A 576 -7.86 6.19 -37.54
C GLY A 576 -8.87 5.70 -36.49
N LYS A 577 -10.16 5.49 -36.80
CA LYS A 577 -11.16 5.08 -35.80
C LYS A 577 -12.28 4.22 -36.38
N LYS A 578 -12.68 3.18 -35.63
CA LYS A 578 -13.94 2.47 -35.88
C LYS A 578 -15.06 3.11 -35.06
N VAL A 579 -16.21 3.40 -35.67
CA VAL A 579 -17.38 4.03 -35.02
C VAL A 579 -18.63 3.19 -35.23
N TYR A 580 -19.73 3.55 -34.57
CA TYR A 580 -21.03 2.90 -34.76
C TYR A 580 -22.14 3.92 -35.02
N TYR A 581 -22.84 3.75 -36.14
CA TYR A 581 -24.05 4.49 -36.49
C TYR A 581 -25.28 3.62 -36.23
N ASN A 582 -26.28 4.13 -35.52
CA ASN A 582 -27.52 3.38 -35.27
C ASN A 582 -28.36 3.23 -36.56
N GLU A 583 -29.52 2.57 -36.47
CA GLU A 583 -30.43 2.38 -37.63
C GLU A 583 -30.93 3.70 -38.26
N ASN A 584 -30.92 4.80 -37.50
CA ASN A 584 -31.25 6.12 -38.01
C ASN A 584 -30.06 6.86 -38.63
N GLY A 585 -28.86 6.26 -38.60
CA GLY A 585 -27.60 6.84 -39.09
C GLY A 585 -26.88 7.75 -38.09
N GLN A 586 -27.30 7.76 -36.83
CA GLN A 586 -26.71 8.62 -35.80
C GLN A 586 -25.52 7.92 -35.14
N MET A 587 -24.38 8.59 -35.07
CA MET A 587 -23.19 8.10 -34.36
C MET A 587 -23.52 7.90 -32.88
N GLN A 588 -23.12 6.75 -32.34
CA GLN A 588 -23.35 6.37 -30.95
C GLN A 588 -22.07 6.51 -30.12
N TYR A 589 -22.29 6.72 -28.82
CA TYR A 589 -21.24 6.88 -27.82
C TYR A 589 -21.56 6.01 -26.59
N GLY A 590 -20.58 5.81 -25.72
CA GLY A 590 -20.71 5.01 -24.50
C GLY A 590 -20.82 3.51 -24.76
N GLU A 591 -21.34 2.78 -23.77
CA GLU A 591 -21.59 1.34 -23.87
C GLU A 591 -22.76 1.05 -24.83
N GLN A 592 -22.53 0.26 -25.87
CA GLN A 592 -23.50 -0.11 -26.88
C GLN A 592 -23.60 -1.64 -27.00
N LYS A 593 -24.83 -2.16 -26.99
CA LYS A 593 -25.09 -3.60 -27.15
C LYS A 593 -25.46 -3.90 -28.60
N ILE A 594 -24.51 -4.46 -29.34
CA ILE A 594 -24.64 -4.74 -30.77
C ILE A 594 -24.61 -6.27 -30.95
N ASN A 595 -25.67 -6.84 -31.54
CA ASN A 595 -25.79 -8.28 -31.76
C ASN A 595 -25.54 -9.14 -30.51
N GLY A 596 -25.98 -8.65 -29.35
CA GLY A 596 -25.81 -9.33 -28.06
C GLY A 596 -24.48 -9.08 -27.35
N GLN A 597 -23.50 -8.47 -28.02
CA GLN A 597 -22.17 -8.17 -27.48
C GLN A 597 -22.07 -6.69 -27.07
N TRP A 598 -21.32 -6.42 -26.01
CA TRP A 598 -21.08 -5.04 -25.56
C TRP A 598 -19.81 -4.48 -26.19
N TYR A 599 -19.91 -3.24 -26.65
CA TYR A 599 -18.85 -2.41 -27.21
C TYR A 599 -18.84 -1.08 -26.47
N TYR A 600 -17.71 -0.36 -26.48
CA TYR A 600 -17.64 0.99 -25.94
C TYR A 600 -17.10 1.96 -26.98
N PHE A 601 -17.81 3.06 -27.20
CA PHE A 601 -17.42 4.13 -28.12
C PHE A 601 -17.12 5.39 -27.32
N LYS A 602 -15.89 5.90 -27.39
CA LYS A 602 -15.43 7.03 -26.58
C LYS A 602 -16.33 8.27 -26.79
N PRO A 603 -16.88 8.87 -25.73
CA PRO A 603 -17.62 10.13 -25.84
C PRO A 603 -16.80 11.22 -26.55
N GLY A 604 -17.46 12.04 -27.36
CA GLY A 604 -16.81 13.07 -28.19
C GLY A 604 -16.35 12.54 -29.54
N SER A 605 -15.43 11.56 -29.57
CA SER A 605 -14.85 11.08 -30.84
C SER A 605 -15.62 9.95 -31.52
N GLY A 606 -16.40 9.19 -30.75
CA GLY A 606 -17.10 7.99 -31.22
C GLY A 606 -16.19 6.79 -31.45
N ALA A 607 -14.89 6.88 -31.13
CA ALA A 607 -13.92 5.82 -31.41
C ALA A 607 -14.16 4.59 -30.52
N MET A 608 -14.31 3.42 -31.14
CA MET A 608 -14.43 2.13 -30.46
C MET A 608 -13.17 1.87 -29.63
N GLN A 609 -13.35 1.56 -28.35
CA GLN A 609 -12.25 1.25 -27.44
C GLN A 609 -11.98 -0.25 -27.39
N THR A 610 -10.72 -0.59 -27.16
CA THR A 610 -10.23 -1.95 -26.88
C THR A 610 -9.30 -1.88 -25.67
N GLY A 611 -8.93 -3.02 -25.11
CA GLY A 611 -8.10 -3.09 -23.91
C GLY A 611 -8.89 -2.89 -22.61
N LEU A 612 -8.17 -2.55 -21.53
CA LEU A 612 -8.77 -2.19 -20.26
C LEU A 612 -9.35 -0.78 -20.36
N VAL A 613 -10.63 -0.63 -20.06
CA VAL A 613 -11.34 0.65 -20.13
C VAL A 613 -11.95 0.95 -18.76
N ASP A 614 -11.61 2.11 -18.21
CA ASP A 614 -12.26 2.64 -17.02
C ASP A 614 -13.53 3.41 -17.41
N LEU A 615 -14.66 2.97 -16.89
CA LEU A 615 -15.99 3.57 -17.10
C LEU A 615 -16.41 4.42 -15.89
N GLY A 616 -15.47 4.78 -15.02
CA GLY A 616 -15.65 5.57 -13.80
C GLY A 616 -16.22 4.77 -12.62
N THR A 617 -17.18 3.87 -12.87
CA THR A 617 -17.75 2.98 -11.84
C THR A 617 -17.16 1.58 -11.83
N LYS A 618 -16.54 1.18 -12.94
CA LYS A 618 -15.97 -0.15 -13.15
C LYS A 618 -14.89 -0.07 -14.23
N THR A 619 -13.85 -0.89 -14.07
CA THR A 619 -12.94 -1.22 -15.17
C THR A 619 -13.46 -2.48 -15.87
N VAL A 620 -13.48 -2.49 -17.20
CA VAL A 620 -13.86 -3.64 -18.02
C VAL A 620 -12.76 -3.92 -19.04
N TYR A 621 -12.81 -5.06 -19.72
CA TYR A 621 -11.89 -5.38 -20.82
C TYR A 621 -12.65 -5.62 -22.11
N TYR A 622 -12.29 -4.86 -23.15
CA TYR A 622 -12.76 -5.04 -24.52
C TYR A 622 -11.65 -5.71 -25.33
N ALA A 623 -11.94 -6.85 -25.95
CA ALA A 623 -10.98 -7.55 -26.80
C ALA A 623 -10.64 -6.72 -28.06
N SER A 624 -9.67 -7.17 -28.86
CA SER A 624 -9.24 -6.48 -30.09
C SER A 624 -10.36 -6.28 -31.11
N ASN A 625 -11.38 -7.14 -31.09
CA ASN A 625 -12.60 -7.00 -31.91
C ASN A 625 -13.64 -6.03 -31.31
N GLY A 626 -13.32 -5.37 -30.20
CA GLY A 626 -14.18 -4.42 -29.49
C GLY A 626 -15.20 -5.05 -28.53
N GLN A 627 -15.22 -6.37 -28.35
CA GLN A 627 -16.23 -7.04 -27.52
C GLN A 627 -15.80 -7.16 -26.05
N MET A 628 -16.69 -6.79 -25.13
CA MET A 628 -16.47 -6.92 -23.70
C MET A 628 -16.31 -8.38 -23.27
N GLN A 629 -15.28 -8.66 -22.46
CA GLN A 629 -14.97 -10.00 -21.97
C GLN A 629 -15.44 -10.21 -20.53
N TYR A 630 -15.58 -11.49 -20.17
CA TYR A 630 -16.03 -11.95 -18.85
C TYR A 630 -15.18 -13.14 -18.38
N GLY A 631 -15.24 -13.47 -17.10
CA GLY A 631 -14.52 -14.58 -16.49
C GLY A 631 -13.02 -14.33 -16.34
N GLU A 632 -12.25 -15.40 -16.15
CA GLU A 632 -10.79 -15.36 -16.09
C GLU A 632 -10.24 -15.04 -17.49
N GLN A 633 -9.44 -13.98 -17.61
CA GLN A 633 -8.83 -13.53 -18.86
C GLN A 633 -7.32 -13.36 -18.68
N LYS A 634 -6.53 -13.88 -19.62
CA LYS A 634 -5.07 -13.71 -19.62
C LYS A 634 -4.70 -12.56 -20.56
N ILE A 635 -4.27 -11.44 -19.98
CA ILE A 635 -3.95 -10.20 -20.70
C ILE A 635 -2.50 -9.85 -20.41
N ASN A 636 -1.67 -9.74 -21.45
CA ASN A 636 -0.24 -9.42 -21.35
C ASN A 636 0.51 -10.29 -20.32
N GLY A 637 0.21 -11.60 -20.31
CA GLY A 637 0.84 -12.56 -19.40
C GLY A 637 0.21 -12.66 -18.01
N TYR A 638 -0.65 -11.72 -17.60
CA TYR A 638 -1.29 -11.70 -16.28
C TYR A 638 -2.75 -12.15 -16.35
N TRP A 639 -3.21 -12.83 -15.30
CA TRP A 639 -4.61 -13.23 -15.17
C TRP A 639 -5.41 -12.15 -14.46
N TYR A 640 -6.57 -11.84 -15.04
CA TYR A 640 -7.59 -10.93 -14.53
C TYR A 640 -8.91 -11.67 -14.41
N TYR A 641 -9.85 -11.17 -13.61
CA TYR A 641 -11.20 -11.71 -13.57
C TYR A 641 -12.23 -10.60 -13.76
N PHE A 642 -13.08 -10.76 -14.79
CA PHE A 642 -14.16 -9.83 -15.10
C PHE A 642 -15.50 -10.47 -14.74
N LYS A 643 -16.22 -9.86 -13.81
CA LYS A 643 -17.44 -10.44 -13.24
C LYS A 643 -18.48 -10.75 -14.33
N PRO A 644 -18.99 -11.99 -14.43
CA PRO A 644 -20.09 -12.33 -15.32
C PRO A 644 -21.30 -11.42 -15.07
N GLY A 645 -21.91 -10.94 -16.16
CA GLY A 645 -23.10 -10.08 -16.13
C GLY A 645 -22.82 -8.61 -16.39
N ASN A 646 -21.82 -8.02 -15.73
CA ASN A 646 -21.51 -6.58 -15.89
C ASN A 646 -20.08 -6.26 -16.37
N GLY A 647 -19.21 -7.28 -16.45
CA GLY A 647 -17.84 -7.15 -16.95
C GLY A 647 -16.87 -6.48 -15.97
N ALA A 648 -17.29 -6.19 -14.75
CA ALA A 648 -16.47 -5.44 -13.80
C ALA A 648 -15.25 -6.26 -13.36
N MET A 649 -14.05 -5.72 -13.57
CA MET A 649 -12.79 -6.29 -13.08
C MET A 649 -12.87 -6.46 -11.56
N GLN A 650 -12.56 -7.65 -11.06
CA GLN A 650 -12.53 -7.92 -9.63
C GLN A 650 -11.12 -7.74 -9.06
N THR A 651 -11.06 -7.28 -7.82
CA THR A 651 -9.86 -7.18 -6.99
C THR A 651 -10.16 -7.82 -5.64
N GLY A 652 -9.12 -8.06 -4.83
CA GLY A 652 -9.25 -8.73 -3.54
C GLY A 652 -9.36 -10.26 -3.66
N LEU A 653 -9.85 -10.89 -2.58
CA LEU A 653 -10.14 -12.32 -2.54
C LEU A 653 -11.40 -12.61 -3.36
N VAL A 654 -11.28 -13.51 -4.33
CA VAL A 654 -12.38 -13.89 -5.23
C VAL A 654 -12.60 -15.39 -5.16
N ASP A 655 -13.83 -15.79 -4.85
CA ASP A 655 -14.26 -17.19 -4.92
C ASP A 655 -14.71 -17.52 -6.36
N LEU A 656 -13.93 -18.36 -7.03
CA LEU A 656 -14.19 -18.86 -8.38
C LEU A 656 -14.93 -20.21 -8.35
N ARG A 657 -15.61 -20.53 -7.23
CA ARG A 657 -16.37 -21.76 -6.92
C ARG A 657 -15.51 -23.02 -6.74
N THR A 658 -14.43 -23.14 -7.52
CA THR A 658 -13.50 -24.28 -7.45
C THR A 658 -12.24 -23.95 -6.65
N LYS A 659 -11.94 -22.65 -6.52
CA LYS A 659 -10.77 -22.12 -5.82
C LYS A 659 -11.05 -20.68 -5.37
N THR A 660 -10.47 -20.30 -4.25
CA THR A 660 -10.32 -18.88 -3.89
C THR A 660 -8.99 -18.40 -4.42
N VAL A 661 -8.96 -17.24 -5.05
CA VAL A 661 -7.74 -16.58 -5.56
C VAL A 661 -7.67 -15.15 -5.05
N TYR A 662 -6.54 -14.48 -5.24
CA TYR A 662 -6.38 -13.06 -4.91
C TYR A 662 -5.95 -12.26 -6.13
N TYR A 663 -6.72 -11.22 -6.46
CA TYR A 663 -6.38 -10.22 -7.47
C TYR A 663 -5.92 -8.95 -6.77
N ALA A 664 -4.74 -8.44 -7.11
CA ALA A 664 -4.24 -7.18 -6.55
C ALA A 664 -5.10 -5.98 -6.99
N SER A 665 -4.82 -4.78 -6.47
CA SER A 665 -5.55 -3.55 -6.80
C SER A 665 -5.52 -3.23 -8.30
N ASN A 666 -4.45 -3.60 -9.00
CA ASN A 666 -4.33 -3.49 -10.46
C ASN A 666 -5.03 -4.63 -11.23
N GLY A 667 -5.81 -5.48 -10.56
CA GLY A 667 -6.57 -6.58 -11.15
C GLY A 667 -5.77 -7.84 -11.48
N ARG A 668 -4.47 -7.91 -11.18
CA ARG A 668 -3.61 -9.06 -11.51
C ARG A 668 -3.67 -10.14 -10.42
N MET A 669 -3.89 -11.38 -10.83
CA MET A 669 -3.86 -12.55 -9.93
C MET A 669 -2.47 -12.72 -9.30
N GLN A 670 -2.44 -12.96 -7.99
CA GLN A 670 -1.21 -13.14 -7.23
C GLN A 670 -0.93 -14.61 -6.90
N TYR A 671 0.33 -14.89 -6.59
CA TYR A 671 0.85 -16.21 -6.26
C TYR A 671 1.81 -16.11 -5.08
N GLY A 672 2.19 -17.25 -4.49
CA GLY A 672 3.12 -17.33 -3.38
C GLY A 672 2.53 -16.78 -2.07
N GLU A 673 3.42 -16.47 -1.12
CA GLU A 673 3.06 -15.82 0.15
C GLU A 673 2.63 -14.37 -0.10
N GLN A 674 1.43 -14.00 0.33
CA GLN A 674 0.85 -12.66 0.18
C GLN A 674 0.33 -12.16 1.52
N LYS A 675 0.71 -10.93 1.90
CA LYS A 675 0.23 -10.30 3.13
C LYS A 675 -0.97 -9.41 2.82
N ILE A 676 -2.16 -9.81 3.25
CA ILE A 676 -3.44 -9.16 2.96
C ILE A 676 -4.11 -8.80 4.29
N ASN A 677 -4.37 -7.51 4.51
CA ASN A 677 -4.99 -6.98 5.73
C ASN A 677 -4.29 -7.47 7.02
N GLY A 678 -2.96 -7.53 7.01
CA GLY A 678 -2.15 -7.94 8.16
C GLY A 678 -1.93 -9.46 8.29
N TYR A 679 -2.66 -10.29 7.55
CA TYR A 679 -2.55 -11.75 7.58
C TYR A 679 -1.79 -12.29 6.37
N TRP A 680 -0.99 -13.33 6.57
CA TRP A 680 -0.31 -14.02 5.48
C TRP A 680 -1.21 -15.13 4.91
N TYR A 681 -1.30 -15.18 3.59
CA TYR A 681 -1.97 -16.21 2.80
C TYR A 681 -0.96 -16.82 1.85
N TYR A 682 -1.23 -18.02 1.33
CA TYR A 682 -0.43 -18.62 0.27
C TYR A 682 -1.30 -19.01 -0.92
N PHE A 683 -0.95 -18.50 -2.10
CA PHE A 683 -1.64 -18.79 -3.35
C PHE A 683 -0.75 -19.66 -4.23
N LYS A 684 -1.21 -20.86 -4.57
CA LYS A 684 -0.40 -21.85 -5.29
C LYS A 684 0.11 -21.30 -6.63
N PRO A 685 1.43 -21.34 -6.90
CA PRO A 685 1.97 -21.00 -8.21
C PRO A 685 1.29 -21.79 -9.34
N GLY A 686 1.04 -21.12 -10.47
CA GLY A 686 0.43 -21.72 -11.66
C GLY A 686 -1.08 -21.55 -11.76
N ASN A 687 -1.84 -21.73 -10.67
CA ASN A 687 -3.31 -21.61 -10.72
C ASN A 687 -3.93 -20.61 -9.72
N GLY A 688 -3.11 -20.04 -8.81
CA GLY A 688 -3.52 -19.01 -7.86
C GLY A 688 -4.39 -19.51 -6.72
N ALA A 689 -4.59 -20.83 -6.57
CA ALA A 689 -5.51 -21.36 -5.56
C ALA A 689 -4.96 -21.13 -4.15
N MET A 690 -5.74 -20.45 -3.30
CA MET A 690 -5.45 -20.24 -1.88
C MET A 690 -5.29 -21.61 -1.19
N GLN A 691 -4.19 -21.78 -0.48
CA GLN A 691 -3.89 -23.01 0.24
C GLN A 691 -4.30 -22.90 1.71
N ILE A 692 -4.70 -24.04 2.26
CA ILE A 692 -5.06 -24.23 3.67
C ILE A 692 -4.34 -25.47 4.20
N GLY A 693 -4.23 -25.61 5.52
CA GLY A 693 -3.57 -26.74 6.16
C GLY A 693 -2.06 -26.57 6.34
N LEU A 694 -1.39 -27.67 6.68
CA LEU A 694 0.07 -27.72 6.76
C LEU A 694 0.66 -27.59 5.36
N MET A 695 1.61 -26.67 5.20
CA MET A 695 2.23 -26.38 3.91
C MET A 695 3.75 -26.37 4.04
N ASP A 696 4.41 -27.09 3.15
CA ASP A 696 5.86 -27.03 2.95
C ASP A 696 6.18 -25.93 1.94
N LEU A 697 6.86 -24.88 2.39
CA LEU A 697 7.33 -23.78 1.55
C LEU A 697 8.80 -23.96 1.13
N GLY A 698 9.35 -25.18 1.28
CA GLY A 698 10.73 -25.56 0.98
C GLY A 698 11.72 -25.18 2.07
N THR A 699 11.61 -23.97 2.62
CA THR A 699 12.48 -23.49 3.72
C THR A 699 11.85 -23.66 5.10
N LYS A 700 10.52 -23.79 5.17
CA LYS A 700 9.75 -23.88 6.41
C LYS A 700 8.45 -24.63 6.18
N MET A 701 8.06 -25.41 7.17
CA MET A 701 6.69 -25.88 7.33
C MET A 701 5.87 -24.79 8.02
N VAL A 702 4.69 -24.47 7.49
CA VAL A 702 3.76 -23.50 8.09
C VAL A 702 2.36 -24.10 8.16
N TYR A 703 1.42 -23.42 8.83
CA TYR A 703 0.02 -23.81 8.87
C TYR A 703 -0.89 -22.65 8.50
N TYR A 704 -1.71 -22.84 7.47
CA TYR A 704 -2.79 -21.92 7.10
C TYR A 704 -4.12 -22.47 7.61
N SER A 705 -4.91 -21.66 8.30
CA SER A 705 -6.24 -22.05 8.81
C SER A 705 -7.25 -22.20 7.67
N SER A 706 -8.49 -22.58 8.00
CA SER A 706 -9.57 -22.77 7.02
C SER A 706 -9.95 -21.52 6.23
N ASN A 707 -9.71 -20.32 6.80
CA ASN A 707 -9.88 -19.05 6.10
C ASN A 707 -8.63 -18.62 5.30
N GLY A 708 -7.59 -19.46 5.24
CA GLY A 708 -6.34 -19.23 4.50
C GLY A 708 -5.28 -18.43 5.24
N GLN A 709 -5.47 -18.09 6.51
CA GLN A 709 -4.54 -17.25 7.27
C GLN A 709 -3.45 -18.08 7.95
N MET A 710 -2.18 -17.66 7.82
CA MET A 710 -1.05 -18.28 8.49
C MET A 710 -1.20 -18.16 10.01
N GLN A 711 -1.00 -19.27 10.71
CA GLN A 711 -1.13 -19.36 12.16
C GLN A 711 0.23 -19.32 12.86
N TYR A 712 0.19 -18.91 14.13
CA TYR A 712 1.35 -18.77 14.99
C TYR A 712 1.05 -19.38 16.38
N GLY A 713 2.09 -19.62 17.17
CA GLY A 713 1.96 -20.17 18.52
C GLY A 713 1.60 -21.65 18.55
N GLU A 714 1.08 -22.12 19.68
CA GLU A 714 0.58 -23.48 19.85
C GLU A 714 -0.73 -23.66 19.07
N GLN A 715 -0.78 -24.65 18.17
CA GLN A 715 -1.93 -24.97 17.33
C GLN A 715 -2.26 -26.46 17.44
N LYS A 716 -3.54 -26.77 17.67
CA LYS A 716 -4.01 -28.16 17.74
C LYS A 716 -4.57 -28.59 16.38
N ILE A 717 -3.85 -29.46 15.69
CA ILE A 717 -4.15 -29.91 14.33
C ILE A 717 -4.34 -31.43 14.37
N ASN A 718 -5.51 -31.92 13.96
CA ASN A 718 -5.85 -33.35 13.95
C ASN A 718 -5.55 -34.06 15.29
N GLY A 719 -5.84 -33.40 16.42
CA GLY A 719 -5.63 -33.94 17.75
C GLY A 719 -4.21 -33.79 18.32
N HIS A 720 -3.23 -33.37 17.52
CA HIS A 720 -1.85 -33.17 17.94
C HIS A 720 -1.51 -31.68 18.06
N TRP A 721 -0.70 -31.32 19.06
CA TRP A 721 -0.22 -29.95 19.22
C TRP A 721 1.06 -29.74 18.41
N TYR A 722 1.12 -28.60 17.73
CA TYR A 722 2.26 -28.09 16.96
C TYR A 722 2.59 -26.69 17.46
N TYR A 723 3.83 -26.24 17.26
CA TYR A 723 4.22 -24.86 17.57
C TYR A 723 4.78 -24.17 16.34
N PHE A 724 4.17 -23.03 15.97
CA PHE A 724 4.61 -22.19 14.86
C PHE A 724 5.21 -20.91 15.41
N LYS A 725 6.48 -20.64 15.07
CA LYS A 725 7.23 -19.51 15.62
C LYS A 725 6.53 -18.17 15.30
N PRO A 726 6.24 -17.32 16.29
CA PRO A 726 5.71 -15.98 16.05
C PRO A 726 6.58 -15.18 15.06
N GLY A 727 5.95 -14.44 14.16
CA GLY A 727 6.62 -13.67 13.12
C GLY A 727 6.86 -14.46 11.83
N SER A 728 7.57 -15.60 11.90
CA SER A 728 7.91 -16.36 10.68
C SER A 728 6.88 -17.43 10.27
N GLY A 729 6.07 -17.90 11.24
CA GLY A 729 5.14 -19.01 11.05
C GLY A 729 5.80 -20.37 10.93
N ALA A 730 7.13 -20.47 11.08
CA ALA A 730 7.86 -21.71 10.89
C ALA A 730 7.58 -22.71 12.03
N MET A 731 7.13 -23.91 11.68
CA MET A 731 6.95 -25.02 12.59
C MET A 731 8.27 -25.32 13.30
N GLN A 732 8.24 -25.40 14.63
CA GLN A 732 9.39 -25.71 15.45
C GLN A 732 9.38 -27.18 15.87
N THR A 733 10.58 -27.72 16.06
CA THR A 733 10.83 -29.05 16.61
C THR A 733 11.90 -28.95 17.69
N GLY A 734 12.03 -29.97 18.53
CA GLY A 734 12.99 -29.98 19.63
C GLY A 734 12.40 -29.45 20.95
N LEU A 735 13.28 -29.15 21.89
CA LEU A 735 12.94 -28.53 23.17
C LEU A 735 12.63 -27.04 22.94
N ILE A 736 11.43 -26.60 23.32
CA ILE A 736 10.96 -25.23 23.13
C ILE A 736 10.55 -24.66 24.48
N ASP A 737 11.06 -23.46 24.77
CA ASP A 737 10.61 -22.64 25.90
C ASP A 737 9.41 -21.78 25.49
N LEU A 738 8.26 -22.04 26.10
CA LEU A 738 7.02 -21.26 25.89
C LEU A 738 6.84 -20.17 26.96
N GLY A 739 7.88 -19.86 27.74
CA GLY A 739 7.90 -18.88 28.81
C GLY A 739 7.34 -19.40 30.14
N THR A 740 6.24 -20.16 30.09
CA THR A 740 5.62 -20.79 31.28
C THR A 740 6.03 -22.24 31.48
N LYS A 741 6.47 -22.91 30.41
CA LYS A 741 6.82 -24.32 30.39
C LYS A 741 7.84 -24.60 29.28
N MET A 742 8.74 -25.53 29.55
CA MET A 742 9.52 -26.22 28.52
C MET A 742 8.71 -27.38 27.96
N VAL A 743 8.64 -27.55 26.65
CA VAL A 743 7.96 -28.67 25.97
C VAL A 743 8.87 -29.30 24.93
N TYR A 744 8.51 -30.47 24.40
CA TYR A 744 9.24 -31.10 23.31
C TYR A 744 8.32 -31.44 22.13
N TYR A 745 8.70 -30.94 20.95
CA TYR A 745 8.07 -31.26 19.68
C TYR A 745 8.97 -32.23 18.91
N ALA A 746 8.43 -33.38 18.47
CA ALA A 746 9.19 -34.36 17.69
C ALA A 746 9.53 -33.82 16.28
N SER A 747 10.30 -34.57 15.50
CA SER A 747 10.71 -34.18 14.13
C SER A 747 9.53 -33.97 13.18
N ASN A 748 8.40 -34.65 13.42
CA ASN A 748 7.16 -34.45 12.69
C ASN A 748 6.34 -33.25 13.20
N GLY A 749 6.89 -32.45 14.13
CA GLY A 749 6.27 -31.25 14.69
C GLY A 749 5.29 -31.50 15.83
N GLN A 750 5.04 -32.75 16.24
CA GLN A 750 4.02 -33.06 17.26
C GLN A 750 4.58 -33.00 18.68
N MET A 751 3.87 -32.33 19.59
CA MET A 751 4.21 -32.27 21.01
C MET A 751 4.17 -33.66 21.64
N GLN A 752 5.20 -34.01 22.39
CA GLN A 752 5.34 -35.30 23.06
C GLN A 752 4.97 -35.23 24.54
N TYR A 753 4.60 -36.38 25.08
CA TYR A 753 4.22 -36.57 26.47
C TYR A 753 4.90 -37.81 27.06
N GLY A 754 4.91 -37.94 28.37
CA GLY A 754 5.50 -39.07 29.09
C GLY A 754 7.04 -39.06 29.07
N GLU A 755 7.63 -40.23 29.32
CA GLU A 755 9.09 -40.42 29.25
C GLU A 755 9.57 -40.39 27.79
N GLN A 756 10.50 -39.50 27.47
CA GLN A 756 11.06 -39.32 26.13
C GLN A 756 12.59 -39.37 26.18
N LYS A 757 13.21 -40.14 25.28
CA LYS A 757 14.67 -40.24 25.18
C LYS A 757 15.18 -39.32 24.08
N ILE A 758 15.79 -38.19 24.47
CA ILE A 758 16.26 -37.14 23.58
C ILE A 758 17.78 -37.03 23.73
N ASN A 759 18.51 -37.18 22.63
CA ASN A 759 19.99 -37.12 22.60
C ASN A 759 20.66 -37.98 23.69
N GLY A 760 20.16 -39.20 23.89
CA GLY A 760 20.70 -40.16 24.87
C GLY A 760 20.25 -39.95 26.32
N HIS A 761 19.56 -38.86 26.64
CA HIS A 761 19.05 -38.56 27.98
C HIS A 761 17.53 -38.75 28.05
N TRP A 762 17.05 -39.22 29.20
CA TRP A 762 15.61 -39.33 29.44
C TRP A 762 15.07 -38.04 30.06
N TYR A 763 13.94 -37.60 29.53
CA TYR A 763 13.14 -36.46 29.98
C TYR A 763 11.73 -36.94 30.28
N TYR A 764 10.97 -36.18 31.07
CA TYR A 764 9.56 -36.46 31.28
C TYR A 764 8.71 -35.22 31.02
N PHE A 765 7.75 -35.34 30.10
CA PHE A 765 6.81 -34.29 29.74
C PHE A 765 5.44 -34.64 30.27
N LYS A 766 4.90 -33.81 31.17
CA LYS A 766 3.65 -34.11 31.89
C LYS A 766 2.49 -34.35 30.92
N PRO A 767 1.77 -35.49 31.03
CA PRO A 767 0.55 -35.73 30.26
C PRO A 767 -0.46 -34.59 30.45
N GLY A 768 -1.14 -34.22 29.36
CA GLY A 768 -2.15 -33.15 29.35
C GLY A 768 -1.61 -31.80 28.86
N ASN A 769 -0.48 -31.32 29.39
CA ASN A 769 0.05 -29.99 29.03
C ASN A 769 1.47 -29.98 28.43
N GLY A 770 2.16 -31.12 28.41
CA GLY A 770 3.48 -31.29 27.82
C GLY A 770 4.63 -30.67 28.61
N ALA A 771 4.37 -30.15 29.82
CA ALA A 771 5.39 -29.45 30.60
C ALA A 771 6.50 -30.40 31.06
N MET A 772 7.74 -30.11 30.68
CA MET A 772 8.94 -30.81 31.13
C MET A 772 9.04 -30.74 32.65
N GLN A 773 9.18 -31.89 33.30
CA GLN A 773 9.32 -31.96 34.76
C GLN A 773 10.79 -31.91 35.18
N THR A 774 11.02 -31.33 36.35
CA THR A 774 12.31 -31.34 37.06
C THR A 774 12.05 -31.75 38.51
N GLY A 775 13.09 -32.15 39.24
CA GLY A 775 12.98 -32.65 40.59
C GLY A 775 12.50 -34.11 40.68
N VAL A 776 11.94 -34.47 41.83
CA VAL A 776 11.42 -35.82 42.09
C VAL A 776 10.09 -36.01 41.36
N VAL A 777 9.98 -37.06 40.55
CA VAL A 777 8.77 -37.41 39.81
C VAL A 777 8.38 -38.85 40.11
N ASP A 778 7.12 -39.05 40.49
CA ASP A 778 6.53 -40.38 40.62
C ASP A 778 5.86 -40.78 39.30
N LEU A 779 6.37 -41.83 38.68
CA LEU A 779 5.86 -42.40 37.43
C LEU A 779 4.93 -43.61 37.69
N GLY A 780 4.49 -43.80 38.93
CA GLY A 780 3.63 -44.89 39.39
C GLY A 780 4.38 -46.20 39.64
N SER A 781 5.18 -46.65 38.66
CA SER A 781 6.00 -47.86 38.80
C SER A 781 7.36 -47.61 39.47
N LYS A 782 7.84 -46.36 39.40
CA LYS A 782 9.14 -45.93 39.93
C LYS A 782 9.09 -44.44 40.27
N THR A 783 9.83 -44.07 41.31
CA THR A 783 10.16 -42.68 41.59
C THR A 783 11.51 -42.38 40.95
N VAL A 784 11.63 -41.29 40.20
CA VAL A 784 12.87 -40.86 39.54
C VAL A 784 13.19 -39.42 39.90
N TYR A 785 14.38 -38.94 39.53
CA TYR A 785 14.73 -37.53 39.67
C TYR A 785 15.26 -36.98 38.35
N TYR A 786 14.71 -35.84 37.93
CA TYR A 786 15.17 -35.07 36.79
C TYR A 786 15.92 -33.84 37.30
N ASP A 787 17.12 -33.59 36.79
CA ASP A 787 17.89 -32.41 37.19
C ASP A 787 17.23 -31.09 36.71
N LYS A 788 17.86 -29.95 37.03
CA LYS A 788 17.37 -28.62 36.61
C LYS A 788 17.29 -28.43 35.09
N THR A 789 17.99 -29.27 34.32
CA THR A 789 17.95 -29.29 32.85
C THR A 789 16.92 -30.27 32.31
N GLY A 790 16.18 -30.96 33.18
CA GLY A 790 15.16 -31.95 32.83
C GLY A 790 15.72 -33.34 32.52
N LYS A 791 17.01 -33.60 32.75
CA LYS A 791 17.63 -34.91 32.46
C LYS A 791 17.50 -35.85 33.64
N MET A 792 17.09 -37.10 33.39
CA MET A 792 16.99 -38.12 34.42
C MET A 792 18.38 -38.44 34.99
N VAL A 793 18.50 -38.42 36.31
CA VAL A 793 19.76 -38.71 37.00
C VAL A 793 19.90 -40.20 37.32
N TYR A 794 21.15 -40.61 37.49
CA TYR A 794 21.53 -41.97 37.85
C TYR A 794 22.65 -41.95 38.88
N GLY A 795 22.79 -43.04 39.61
CA GLY A 795 23.80 -43.22 40.65
C GLY A 795 23.48 -42.44 41.92
N GLU A 796 24.52 -42.21 42.72
CA GLU A 796 24.41 -41.46 43.97
C GLU A 796 24.34 -39.95 43.69
N ARG A 797 23.41 -39.26 44.35
CA ARG A 797 23.16 -37.82 44.22
C ARG A 797 22.81 -37.19 45.54
N VAL A 798 23.33 -35.99 45.77
CA VAL A 798 22.95 -35.15 46.92
C VAL A 798 21.83 -34.20 46.47
N ILE A 799 20.68 -34.27 47.13
CA ILE A 799 19.51 -33.41 46.87
C ILE A 799 19.09 -32.80 48.20
N SER A 800 19.11 -31.47 48.30
CA SER A 800 18.79 -30.72 49.52
C SER A 800 19.53 -31.22 50.78
N GLY A 801 20.81 -31.58 50.65
CA GLY A 801 21.66 -32.01 51.76
C GLY A 801 21.59 -33.51 52.11
N HIS A 802 20.72 -34.29 51.47
CA HIS A 802 20.61 -35.73 51.70
C HIS A 802 21.13 -36.52 50.50
N TYR A 803 21.76 -37.67 50.75
CA TYR A 803 22.22 -38.59 49.72
C TYR A 803 21.08 -39.51 49.29
N TYR A 804 20.90 -39.69 47.98
CA TYR A 804 19.94 -40.61 47.37
C TYR A 804 20.67 -41.49 46.36
N PHE A 805 20.13 -42.66 46.04
CA PHE A 805 20.62 -43.50 44.95
C PHE A 805 19.54 -43.79 43.91
N PHE A 806 19.85 -43.51 42.65
CA PHE A 806 19.00 -43.82 41.50
C PHE A 806 19.61 -44.94 40.65
N LYS A 807 18.89 -46.05 40.44
CA LYS A 807 19.38 -47.24 39.75
C LYS A 807 19.83 -46.92 38.32
N THR A 808 21.06 -47.31 37.93
CA THR A 808 21.68 -46.91 36.66
C THR A 808 20.98 -47.46 35.41
N GLY A 809 20.18 -48.52 35.52
CA GLY A 809 19.43 -49.08 34.39
C GLY A 809 18.04 -48.48 34.18
N SER A 810 17.41 -47.94 35.23
CA SER A 810 15.99 -47.54 35.20
C SER A 810 15.71 -46.12 35.71
N GLY A 811 16.67 -45.48 36.37
CA GLY A 811 16.50 -44.21 37.07
C GLY A 811 15.72 -44.34 38.39
N ALA A 812 15.27 -45.55 38.78
CA ALA A 812 14.43 -45.73 39.95
C ALA A 812 15.19 -45.43 41.26
N MET A 813 14.59 -44.58 42.10
CA MET A 813 15.07 -44.26 43.43
C MET A 813 15.01 -45.50 44.33
N VAL A 814 16.10 -45.78 45.02
CA VAL A 814 16.17 -46.80 46.07
C VAL A 814 15.45 -46.26 47.30
N LYS A 815 14.50 -47.01 47.87
CA LYS A 815 13.75 -46.64 49.08
C LYS A 815 13.35 -47.87 49.88
N SER A 816 13.38 -47.77 51.21
CA SER A 816 13.05 -48.86 52.14
C SER A 816 13.83 -50.16 51.88
N GLU A 817 15.07 -50.06 51.43
CA GLU A 817 15.90 -51.22 51.11
C GLU A 817 17.39 -50.94 51.34
N TRP A 818 18.16 -52.00 51.58
CA TRP A 818 19.62 -51.95 51.55
C TRP A 818 20.10 -52.04 50.11
N TYR A 819 20.96 -51.12 49.68
CA TYR A 819 21.51 -51.11 48.34
C TYR A 819 22.98 -50.70 48.36
N LYS A 820 23.84 -51.55 47.78
CA LYS A 820 25.31 -51.36 47.73
C LYS A 820 25.97 -51.01 49.09
N GLY A 821 25.49 -51.63 50.18
CA GLY A 821 26.08 -51.48 51.52
C GLY A 821 25.57 -50.29 52.33
N SER A 822 24.59 -49.54 51.83
CA SER A 822 23.92 -48.47 52.58
C SER A 822 22.42 -48.69 52.64
N TYR A 823 21.78 -48.32 53.74
CA TYR A 823 20.33 -48.36 53.87
C TYR A 823 19.72 -47.02 53.43
N TYR A 824 18.67 -47.10 52.60
CA TYR A 824 17.90 -45.95 52.16
C TYR A 824 16.50 -46.03 52.78
N ASN A 825 16.10 -44.99 53.50
CA ASN A 825 14.86 -44.97 54.26
C ASN A 825 13.60 -44.86 53.35
N LYS A 826 12.42 -44.70 53.97
CA LYS A 826 11.13 -44.60 53.25
C LYS A 826 11.06 -43.43 52.25
N ASN A 827 11.86 -42.39 52.48
CA ASN A 827 11.97 -41.22 51.61
C ASN A 827 13.09 -41.37 50.57
N GLY A 828 13.85 -42.47 50.60
CA GLY A 828 14.98 -42.74 49.72
C GLY A 828 16.29 -42.08 50.14
N GLN A 829 16.37 -41.54 51.35
CA GLN A 829 17.57 -40.89 51.89
C GLN A 829 18.52 -41.94 52.48
N LYS A 830 19.81 -41.82 52.18
CA LYS A 830 20.89 -42.66 52.72
C LYS A 830 21.06 -42.34 54.21
N GLU A 831 20.96 -43.37 55.04
CA GLU A 831 21.25 -43.26 56.47
C GLU A 831 22.77 -43.26 56.74
N PRO A 832 23.23 -42.66 57.86
CA PRO A 832 24.63 -42.64 58.25
C PRO A 832 25.27 -44.04 58.34
N GLU A 833 26.54 -44.16 57.94
CA GLU A 833 27.25 -45.45 57.89
C GLU A 833 27.66 -45.99 59.29
N GLN A 834 27.72 -45.12 60.30
CA GLN A 834 27.96 -45.47 61.71
C GLN A 834 27.08 -44.58 62.61
N PHE A 835 26.35 -45.19 63.54
CA PHE A 835 25.56 -44.49 64.55
C PHE A 835 26.40 -44.29 65.82
N MET A 836 26.28 -43.13 66.46
CA MET A 836 27.09 -42.77 67.64
C MET A 836 26.46 -43.35 68.90
N PRO A 837 27.11 -44.29 69.63
CA PRO A 837 26.52 -44.87 70.81
C PRO A 837 26.51 -43.88 71.98
N ILE A 838 25.41 -43.79 72.72
CA ILE A 838 25.29 -42.94 73.92
C ILE A 838 26.15 -43.49 75.06
N ILE A 839 26.23 -44.82 75.16
CA ILE A 839 27.08 -45.53 76.12
C ILE A 839 28.46 -45.72 75.52
N GLY A 840 29.48 -45.38 76.30
CA GLY A 840 30.87 -45.50 75.89
C GLY A 840 31.78 -44.59 76.70
N LYS A 841 33.08 -44.73 76.43
CA LYS A 841 34.07 -43.82 76.99
C LYS A 841 33.95 -42.46 76.29
N SER A 842 33.87 -41.39 77.08
CA SER A 842 33.90 -40.02 76.59
C SER A 842 35.15 -39.77 75.76
N GLU A 843 34.97 -39.18 74.58
CA GLU A 843 36.06 -38.80 73.69
C GLU A 843 36.51 -37.35 73.87
N ALA A 844 35.63 -36.49 74.41
CA ALA A 844 35.96 -35.11 74.72
C ALA A 844 36.76 -35.01 76.03
N THR A 845 37.69 -34.07 76.12
CA THR A 845 38.29 -33.64 77.40
C THR A 845 37.44 -32.55 78.05
N VAL A 846 37.68 -32.28 79.35
CA VAL A 846 37.04 -31.14 80.04
C VAL A 846 37.30 -29.82 79.31
N ASP A 847 38.52 -29.62 78.78
CA ASP A 847 38.86 -28.43 78.01
C ASP A 847 38.05 -28.32 76.71
N GLN A 848 37.77 -29.45 76.03
CA GLN A 848 36.91 -29.47 74.83
C GLN A 848 35.45 -29.16 75.16
N LEU A 849 34.92 -29.62 76.30
CA LEU A 849 33.58 -29.23 76.75
C LEU A 849 33.51 -27.71 77.03
N MET A 850 34.54 -27.16 77.67
CA MET A 850 34.65 -25.71 77.91
C MET A 850 34.78 -24.91 76.61
N GLU A 851 35.59 -25.39 75.65
CA GLU A 851 35.73 -24.77 74.34
C GLU A 851 34.40 -24.80 73.57
N TYR A 852 33.70 -25.94 73.60
CA TYR A 852 32.37 -26.04 73.01
C TYR A 852 31.40 -25.05 73.65
N TYR A 853 31.37 -24.91 74.98
CA TYR A 853 30.55 -23.89 75.66
C TYR A 853 30.86 -22.47 75.15
N SER A 854 32.13 -22.15 74.93
CA SER A 854 32.54 -20.83 74.45
C SER A 854 31.98 -20.48 73.06
N LYS A 855 31.67 -21.50 72.22
CA LYS A 855 31.01 -21.31 70.91
C LYS A 855 29.58 -20.77 71.05
N GLY A 856 28.94 -20.94 72.21
CA GLY A 856 27.65 -20.34 72.54
C GLY A 856 27.69 -18.81 72.73
N ASN A 857 28.90 -18.23 72.84
CA ASN A 857 29.16 -16.80 73.03
C ASN A 857 28.37 -16.17 74.20
N ILE A 858 28.28 -16.89 75.32
CA ILE A 858 27.54 -16.51 76.52
C ILE A 858 28.44 -16.73 77.75
N ALA A 859 28.38 -15.81 78.72
CA ALA A 859 29.11 -15.95 79.97
C ALA A 859 28.56 -17.12 80.81
N TYR A 860 29.42 -17.79 81.60
CA TYR A 860 28.95 -18.78 82.56
C TYR A 860 28.09 -18.09 83.64
N PRO A 861 26.91 -18.62 84.02
CA PRO A 861 26.00 -17.89 84.91
C PRO A 861 26.58 -17.66 86.31
N GLU A 862 26.61 -16.40 86.75
CA GLU A 862 26.98 -16.01 88.13
C GLU A 862 26.11 -16.71 89.19
N PHE A 863 24.90 -17.15 88.82
CA PHE A 863 23.99 -17.90 89.68
C PHE A 863 24.65 -19.14 90.31
N TYR A 864 25.59 -19.79 89.63
CA TYR A 864 26.22 -21.00 90.14
C TYR A 864 27.40 -20.73 91.10
N GLU A 865 27.81 -19.48 91.34
CA GLU A 865 28.97 -19.14 92.18
C GLU A 865 28.89 -19.70 93.61
N GLU A 866 27.69 -19.82 94.17
CA GLU A 866 27.45 -20.38 95.51
C GLU A 866 27.04 -21.87 95.48
N SER A 867 27.08 -22.52 94.31
CA SER A 867 26.74 -23.93 94.14
C SER A 867 27.96 -24.86 94.22
N ASP A 868 27.74 -26.16 94.01
CA ASP A 868 28.81 -27.15 93.84
C ASP A 868 29.53 -27.07 92.48
N ALA A 869 29.16 -26.13 91.60
CA ALA A 869 29.81 -25.86 90.31
C ALA A 869 30.09 -24.35 90.08
N PRO A 870 30.93 -23.71 90.91
CA PRO A 870 31.11 -22.25 90.90
C PRO A 870 31.76 -21.70 89.63
N THR A 871 32.49 -22.53 88.89
CA THR A 871 33.11 -22.13 87.61
C THR A 871 32.67 -23.04 86.46
N LEU A 872 32.79 -22.55 85.21
CA LEU A 872 32.55 -23.36 84.01
C LEU A 872 33.41 -24.64 84.00
N LYS A 873 34.64 -24.56 84.53
CA LYS A 873 35.52 -25.72 84.63
C LYS A 873 34.98 -26.76 85.61
N ASP A 874 34.47 -26.33 86.77
CA ASP A 874 33.86 -27.24 87.75
C ASP A 874 32.61 -27.90 87.15
N PHE A 875 31.78 -27.13 86.46
CA PHE A 875 30.59 -27.63 85.75
C PHE A 875 30.93 -28.70 84.70
N CYS A 876 31.89 -28.42 83.81
CA CYS A 876 32.34 -29.38 82.79
C CYS A 876 33.01 -30.61 83.43
N THR A 877 33.74 -30.41 84.53
CA THR A 877 34.37 -31.51 85.29
C THR A 877 33.30 -32.43 85.90
N ILE A 878 32.22 -31.88 86.46
CA ILE A 878 31.11 -32.68 87.01
C ILE A 878 30.43 -33.51 85.91
N TYR A 879 30.16 -32.92 84.73
CA TYR A 879 29.65 -33.68 83.58
C TYR A 879 30.57 -34.83 83.20
N TYR A 880 31.87 -34.57 83.10
CA TYR A 880 32.84 -35.60 82.75
C TYR A 880 32.87 -36.74 83.76
N GLU A 881 32.96 -36.42 85.07
CA GLU A 881 33.03 -37.41 86.15
C GLU A 881 31.76 -38.25 86.27
N GLU A 882 30.57 -37.63 86.27
CA GLU A 882 29.30 -38.35 86.39
C GLU A 882 29.06 -39.24 85.16
N ALA A 883 29.40 -38.75 83.96
CA ALA A 883 29.19 -39.48 82.72
C ALA A 883 30.18 -40.65 82.59
N GLU A 884 31.47 -40.42 82.84
CA GLU A 884 32.50 -41.46 82.87
C GLU A 884 32.16 -42.55 83.87
N LYS A 885 31.62 -42.17 85.05
CA LYS A 885 31.24 -43.13 86.08
C LYS A 885 30.04 -43.99 85.70
N GLN A 886 29.04 -43.42 85.03
CA GLN A 886 27.86 -44.15 84.54
C GLN A 886 28.14 -44.92 83.23
N GLY A 887 29.23 -44.60 82.53
CA GLY A 887 29.55 -45.15 81.20
C GLY A 887 28.77 -44.47 80.07
N VAL A 888 28.28 -43.25 80.29
CA VAL A 888 27.66 -42.40 79.25
C VAL A 888 28.73 -41.44 78.72
N ARG A 889 28.70 -41.15 77.43
CA ARG A 889 29.62 -40.18 76.83
C ARG A 889 29.33 -38.77 77.34
N ALA A 890 30.32 -38.13 77.95
CA ALA A 890 30.20 -36.78 78.51
C ALA A 890 29.82 -35.74 77.46
N GLU A 891 30.41 -35.84 76.26
CA GLU A 891 30.11 -34.95 75.13
C GLU A 891 28.64 -35.00 74.71
N VAL A 892 28.00 -36.18 74.76
CA VAL A 892 26.58 -36.34 74.41
C VAL A 892 25.69 -35.65 75.43
N ALA A 893 25.89 -35.93 76.72
CA ALA A 893 25.10 -35.32 77.80
C ALA A 893 25.29 -33.80 77.85
N PHE A 894 26.53 -33.33 77.71
CA PHE A 894 26.86 -31.91 77.77
C PHE A 894 26.27 -31.12 76.59
N VAL A 895 26.42 -31.62 75.37
CA VAL A 895 25.86 -30.99 74.17
C VAL A 895 24.33 -30.97 74.23
N GLN A 896 23.72 -32.07 74.68
CA GLN A 896 22.27 -32.11 74.91
C GLN A 896 21.86 -31.04 75.92
N ALA A 897 22.58 -30.89 77.03
CA ALA A 897 22.28 -29.87 78.03
C ALA A 897 22.34 -28.45 77.45
N MET A 898 23.32 -28.16 76.59
CA MET A 898 23.39 -26.86 75.92
C MET A 898 22.22 -26.62 74.97
N LYS A 899 21.74 -27.66 74.28
CA LYS A 899 20.53 -27.55 73.44
C LYS A 899 19.28 -27.31 74.29
N GLU A 900 19.07 -28.12 75.33
CA GLU A 900 17.86 -28.11 76.17
C GLU A 900 17.74 -26.83 77.01
N THR A 901 18.86 -26.34 77.53
CA THR A 901 18.88 -25.12 78.36
C THR A 901 19.10 -23.85 77.56
N ASN A 902 19.26 -23.93 76.24
CA ASN A 902 19.72 -22.82 75.41
C ASN A 902 21.00 -22.19 76.00
N TRP A 903 22.06 -23.00 76.13
CA TRP A 903 23.38 -22.61 76.64
C TRP A 903 23.33 -22.04 78.07
N LEU A 904 22.62 -22.73 78.98
CA LEU A 904 22.40 -22.36 80.39
C LEU A 904 21.68 -21.01 80.60
N LYS A 905 21.14 -20.38 79.56
CA LYS A 905 20.30 -19.18 79.71
C LYS A 905 18.92 -19.53 80.26
N TYR A 906 18.44 -20.71 79.90
CA TYR A 906 17.05 -21.14 80.04
C TYR A 906 16.10 -20.19 79.28
N GLY A 907 14.94 -20.69 78.85
CA GLY A 907 14.04 -19.89 78.01
C GLY A 907 12.69 -20.54 77.73
N HIS A 908 12.47 -21.72 78.32
CA HIS A 908 11.27 -22.54 78.19
C HIS A 908 10.75 -22.86 79.61
N ASP A 909 10.04 -23.96 79.81
CA ASP A 909 9.34 -24.24 81.07
C ASP A 909 10.25 -24.48 82.29
N VAL A 910 11.49 -24.92 82.06
CA VAL A 910 12.51 -25.18 83.11
C VAL A 910 13.35 -23.94 83.38
N LYS A 911 13.65 -23.67 84.66
CA LYS A 911 14.42 -22.53 85.13
C LYS A 911 15.77 -22.90 85.74
N ILE A 912 16.67 -21.92 85.81
CA ILE A 912 18.05 -22.08 86.29
C ILE A 912 18.14 -22.59 87.73
N GLU A 913 17.20 -22.21 88.61
CA GLU A 913 17.17 -22.64 90.01
C GLU A 913 16.78 -24.13 90.21
N GLN A 914 16.39 -24.82 89.14
CA GLN A 914 15.97 -26.22 89.22
C GLN A 914 17.12 -27.21 89.02
N TYR A 915 18.28 -26.75 88.56
CA TYR A 915 19.40 -27.60 88.16
C TYR A 915 18.99 -28.74 87.20
N ASN A 916 17.97 -28.51 86.36
CA ASN A 916 17.46 -29.50 85.43
C ASN A 916 17.96 -29.18 84.02
N PHE A 917 19.04 -29.85 83.63
CA PHE A 917 19.78 -29.53 82.41
C PHE A 917 19.24 -30.19 81.15
N ALA A 918 18.24 -31.08 81.26
CA ALA A 918 17.74 -31.86 80.13
C ALA A 918 16.23 -31.79 79.96
N GLY A 919 15.59 -30.77 80.55
CA GLY A 919 14.14 -30.59 80.44
C GLY A 919 13.32 -31.69 81.10
N LEU A 920 13.90 -32.45 82.04
CA LEU A 920 13.28 -33.68 82.54
C LEU A 920 11.89 -33.38 83.13
N GLY A 921 10.88 -34.02 82.55
CA GLY A 921 9.45 -33.93 82.87
C GLY A 921 8.80 -32.57 82.69
N ALA A 922 9.42 -31.66 81.93
CA ALA A 922 8.67 -30.58 81.29
C ALA A 922 7.88 -31.16 80.11
N THR A 923 6.61 -30.77 79.95
CA THR A 923 5.71 -31.31 78.89
C THR A 923 5.18 -30.24 77.94
N GLY A 924 5.66 -28.99 78.06
CA GLY A 924 5.12 -27.84 77.35
C GLY A 924 3.96 -27.18 78.10
N GLY A 925 3.81 -25.86 77.97
CA GLY A 925 2.62 -25.14 78.47
C GLY A 925 2.71 -24.62 79.91
N GLY A 926 3.92 -24.44 80.46
CA GLY A 926 4.14 -23.86 81.80
C GLY A 926 4.39 -24.85 82.94
N GLU A 927 4.42 -26.16 82.64
CA GLU A 927 4.77 -27.22 83.61
C GLU A 927 6.27 -27.22 83.91
N ARG A 928 6.64 -26.84 85.14
CA ARG A 928 8.02 -26.48 85.52
C ARG A 928 9.07 -27.60 85.39
N GLY A 929 8.70 -28.86 85.17
CA GLY A 929 9.63 -29.99 85.20
C GLY A 929 10.19 -30.26 86.61
N ALA A 930 11.19 -31.15 86.74
CA ALA A 930 11.79 -31.43 88.05
C ALA A 930 12.84 -30.42 88.48
N SER A 931 13.13 -30.45 89.78
CA SER A 931 14.21 -29.72 90.43
C SER A 931 15.10 -30.67 91.22
N PHE A 932 16.39 -30.34 91.33
CA PHE A 932 17.39 -31.09 92.08
C PHE A 932 18.08 -30.18 93.10
N ASP A 933 18.67 -30.75 94.14
CA ASP A 933 19.22 -29.95 95.26
C ASP A 933 20.60 -29.36 94.93
N THR A 934 21.36 -29.99 94.03
CA THR A 934 22.68 -29.50 93.58
C THR A 934 22.88 -29.64 92.08
N VAL A 935 23.86 -28.93 91.52
CA VAL A 935 24.22 -29.02 90.10
C VAL A 935 24.64 -30.45 89.75
N ARG A 936 25.46 -31.09 90.59
CA ARG A 936 25.87 -32.48 90.40
C ARG A 936 24.70 -33.46 90.40
N GLU A 937 23.70 -33.25 91.26
CA GLU A 937 22.52 -34.12 91.29
C GLU A 937 21.67 -33.98 90.01
N GLY A 938 21.50 -32.75 89.54
CA GLY A 938 20.82 -32.47 88.27
C GLY A 938 21.50 -33.06 87.04
N ILE A 939 22.82 -32.93 86.97
CA ILE A 939 23.65 -33.55 85.91
C ILE A 939 23.54 -35.08 85.97
N ARG A 940 23.59 -35.66 87.18
CA ARG A 940 23.42 -37.10 87.38
C ARG A 940 22.04 -37.58 86.91
N ALA A 941 20.97 -36.84 87.19
CA ALA A 941 19.62 -37.20 86.75
C ALA A 941 19.51 -37.29 85.23
N GLN A 942 20.09 -36.33 84.49
CA GLN A 942 20.15 -36.37 83.03
C GLN A 942 20.92 -37.60 82.53
N ILE A 943 22.11 -37.84 83.09
CA ILE A 943 22.99 -38.94 82.69
C ILE A 943 22.31 -40.29 82.93
N GLN A 944 21.61 -40.45 84.06
CA GLN A 944 20.80 -41.64 84.34
C GLN A 944 19.68 -41.81 83.29
N HIS A 945 19.01 -40.74 82.87
CA HIS A 945 17.97 -40.83 81.83
C HIS A 945 18.54 -41.18 80.46
N LEU A 946 19.67 -40.59 80.05
CA LEU A 946 20.37 -40.98 78.82
C LEU A 946 20.79 -42.46 78.87
N TYR A 947 21.27 -42.94 80.02
CA TYR A 947 21.57 -44.35 80.23
C TYR A 947 20.32 -45.23 80.10
N ALA A 948 19.16 -44.81 80.61
CA ALA A 948 17.91 -45.55 80.44
C ALA A 948 17.45 -45.67 78.99
N TYR A 949 17.66 -44.63 78.16
CA TYR A 949 17.40 -44.71 76.73
C TYR A 949 18.35 -45.67 76.02
N ALA A 950 19.60 -45.75 76.49
CA ALA A 950 20.66 -46.47 75.79
C ALA A 950 20.91 -47.91 76.26
N SER A 951 20.59 -48.25 77.51
CA SER A 951 20.83 -49.56 78.13
C SER A 951 19.53 -50.25 78.54
N SER A 952 19.48 -51.57 78.38
CA SER A 952 18.39 -52.42 78.87
C SER A 952 18.50 -52.80 80.36
N GLU A 953 19.60 -52.47 81.05
CA GLU A 953 19.89 -52.94 82.43
C GLU A 953 19.01 -52.30 83.52
N GLY A 954 18.26 -51.25 83.20
CA GLY A 954 17.32 -50.64 84.14
C GLY A 954 18.02 -49.97 85.35
N ILE A 955 17.37 -49.99 86.52
CA ILE A 955 17.88 -49.30 87.73
C ILE A 955 19.12 -49.98 88.32
N ASP A 956 19.27 -51.29 88.10
CA ASP A 956 20.39 -52.08 88.62
C ASP A 956 21.72 -51.76 87.91
N GLY A 957 21.66 -51.15 86.72
CA GLY A 957 22.82 -50.68 85.95
C GLY A 957 23.31 -49.27 86.32
N LEU A 958 22.69 -48.59 87.29
CA LEU A 958 23.10 -47.25 87.69
C LEU A 958 24.34 -47.27 88.60
N ALA A 959 25.34 -46.44 88.26
CA ALA A 959 26.60 -46.37 89.01
C ALA A 959 26.45 -45.64 90.36
N TYR A 960 25.40 -44.84 90.50
CA TYR A 960 24.96 -44.18 91.73
C TYR A 960 23.46 -44.41 91.94
N PRO A 961 22.95 -44.27 93.17
CA PRO A 961 21.51 -44.32 93.43
C PRO A 961 20.72 -43.42 92.47
N CYS A 962 19.58 -43.89 92.01
CA CYS A 962 18.69 -43.13 91.14
C CYS A 962 18.23 -41.85 91.85
N VAL A 963 18.52 -40.68 91.28
CA VAL A 963 18.19 -39.38 91.91
C VAL A 963 16.86 -38.80 91.40
N ASP A 964 16.35 -39.31 90.28
CA ASP A 964 15.06 -38.89 89.73
C ASP A 964 14.08 -40.07 89.65
N PRO A 965 12.95 -40.05 90.37
CA PRO A 965 11.98 -41.15 90.36
C PRO A 965 11.36 -41.41 88.99
N ARG A 966 11.39 -40.44 88.06
CA ARG A 966 10.83 -40.59 86.70
C ARG A 966 11.70 -41.44 85.79
N PHE A 967 12.88 -41.84 86.25
CA PHE A 967 13.71 -42.82 85.54
C PHE A 967 12.89 -44.03 85.12
N VAL A 968 11.95 -44.52 85.94
CA VAL A 968 11.09 -45.69 85.62
C VAL A 968 10.18 -45.47 84.41
N ASN A 969 9.88 -44.22 84.04
CA ASN A 969 8.97 -43.87 82.93
C ASN A 969 9.62 -44.02 81.55
N VAL A 970 10.95 -44.05 81.48
CA VAL A 970 11.68 -44.33 80.22
C VAL A 970 11.49 -45.82 79.89
N SER A 971 10.53 -46.15 79.02
CA SER A 971 10.19 -47.51 78.61
C SER A 971 9.90 -47.57 77.10
N PRO A 972 10.49 -48.51 76.35
CA PRO A 972 11.40 -49.56 76.81
C PRO A 972 12.80 -49.04 77.17
N LYS A 973 13.44 -49.66 78.16
CA LYS A 973 14.86 -49.43 78.45
C LYS A 973 15.71 -49.90 77.26
N GLY A 974 16.69 -49.09 76.85
CA GLY A 974 17.57 -49.42 75.72
C GLY A 974 16.93 -49.26 74.34
N GLY A 975 15.81 -48.54 74.22
CA GLY A 975 15.13 -48.30 72.95
C GLY A 975 15.83 -47.32 72.00
N SER A 976 16.79 -46.53 72.49
CA SER A 976 17.58 -45.57 71.73
C SER A 976 19.07 -45.66 72.09
N PRO A 977 19.78 -46.75 71.71
CA PRO A 977 21.21 -46.94 72.01
C PRO A 977 22.15 -45.91 71.36
N TYR A 978 21.69 -45.25 70.29
CA TYR A 978 22.47 -44.27 69.54
C TYR A 978 21.91 -42.86 69.65
N VAL A 979 22.80 -41.87 69.61
CA VAL A 979 22.50 -40.44 69.72
C VAL A 979 21.49 -40.01 68.66
N GLU A 980 21.66 -40.49 67.43
CA GLU A 980 20.76 -40.21 66.31
C GLU A 980 19.34 -40.75 66.54
N TRP A 981 19.15 -41.73 67.43
CA TRP A 981 17.84 -42.31 67.74
C TRP A 981 17.18 -41.66 68.96
N LEU A 982 17.74 -40.55 69.46
CA LEU A 982 17.09 -39.74 70.48
C LEU A 982 15.92 -38.91 69.92
N GLY A 983 15.84 -38.65 68.62
CA GLY A 983 14.61 -38.16 68.01
C GLY A 983 13.70 -39.31 67.58
N GLN A 984 12.42 -39.22 67.93
CA GLN A 984 11.45 -40.28 67.68
C GLN A 984 11.28 -40.61 66.20
N SER A 985 11.40 -39.61 65.32
CA SER A 985 11.28 -39.78 63.87
C SER A 985 12.52 -40.40 63.21
N GLU A 986 13.65 -40.39 63.89
CA GLU A 986 14.96 -40.84 63.41
C GLU A 986 15.29 -42.27 63.86
N ASN A 987 14.56 -42.80 64.85
CA ASN A 987 14.74 -44.16 65.33
C ASN A 987 14.10 -45.16 64.36
N PRO A 988 14.88 -46.02 63.68
CA PRO A 988 14.35 -46.97 62.70
C PRO A 988 13.62 -48.15 63.35
N ALA A 989 13.80 -48.38 64.65
CA ALA A 989 13.23 -49.51 65.37
C ALA A 989 11.85 -49.23 65.99
N SER A 990 11.48 -47.95 66.17
CA SER A 990 10.23 -47.52 66.81
C SER A 990 10.06 -46.01 66.74
N ASP A 991 8.87 -45.49 67.01
CA ASP A 991 8.57 -44.07 67.29
C ASP A 991 9.05 -43.61 68.69
N TYR A 992 10.08 -44.26 69.23
CA TYR A 992 10.59 -44.07 70.58
C TYR A 992 11.88 -43.25 70.58
N GLY A 993 11.98 -42.28 71.50
CA GLY A 993 13.10 -41.35 71.59
C GLY A 993 12.83 -40.23 72.61
N TRP A 994 13.89 -39.51 72.96
CA TRP A 994 13.88 -38.38 73.90
C TRP A 994 12.97 -37.23 73.47
N ALA A 995 12.98 -36.87 72.19
CA ALA A 995 12.23 -35.72 71.67
C ALA A 995 11.43 -36.07 70.41
N VAL A 996 10.30 -35.37 70.23
CA VAL A 996 9.42 -35.49 69.06
C VAL A 996 9.93 -34.72 67.83
N ASP A 997 10.80 -33.71 68.05
CA ASP A 997 11.27 -32.82 66.99
C ASP A 997 11.98 -33.58 65.88
N GLU A 998 11.59 -33.31 64.63
CA GLU A 998 12.29 -33.80 63.44
C GLU A 998 13.72 -33.27 63.47
N THR A 999 14.71 -34.15 63.23
CA THR A 999 16.16 -33.86 63.27
C THR A 999 16.81 -33.73 64.67
N TYR A 1000 16.10 -34.02 65.77
CA TYR A 1000 16.63 -33.84 67.13
C TYR A 1000 17.94 -34.62 67.37
N GLY A 1001 17.94 -35.94 67.21
CA GLY A 1001 19.10 -36.81 67.41
C GLY A 1001 20.24 -36.49 66.45
N LEU A 1002 19.93 -36.23 65.18
CA LEU A 1002 20.93 -35.77 64.21
C LEU A 1002 21.58 -34.44 64.62
N SER A 1003 20.81 -33.51 65.19
CA SER A 1003 21.34 -32.22 65.64
C SER A 1003 22.26 -32.35 66.87
N ILE A 1004 21.98 -33.29 67.77
CA ILE A 1004 22.87 -33.63 68.88
C ILE A 1004 24.15 -34.27 68.34
N SER A 1005 24.03 -35.27 67.45
CA SER A 1005 25.19 -35.97 66.85
C SER A 1005 26.15 -34.98 66.18
N LYS A 1006 25.63 -34.10 65.32
CA LYS A 1006 26.42 -33.03 64.70
C LYS A 1006 27.06 -32.07 65.70
N SER A 1007 26.35 -31.75 66.78
CA SER A 1007 26.86 -30.85 67.81
C SER A 1007 27.95 -31.52 68.66
N VAL A 1008 27.88 -32.84 68.83
CA VAL A 1008 28.96 -33.66 69.41
C VAL A 1008 30.18 -33.66 68.50
N GLU A 1009 30.01 -33.79 67.18
CA GLU A 1009 31.14 -33.64 66.23
C GLU A 1009 31.83 -32.28 66.42
N VAL A 1010 31.08 -31.18 66.49
CA VAL A 1010 31.60 -29.82 66.73
C VAL A 1010 32.29 -29.67 68.09
N CYS A 1011 31.84 -30.42 69.11
CA CYS A 1011 32.49 -30.49 70.42
C CYS A 1011 33.83 -31.24 70.36
N LEU A 1012 33.99 -32.16 69.40
CA LEU A 1012 35.18 -32.99 69.21
C LEU A 1012 36.17 -32.44 68.17
N GLU A 1013 35.78 -31.43 67.38
CA GLU A 1013 36.62 -30.74 66.39
C GLU A 1013 37.81 -30.00 67.04
N ASN A 1014 38.89 -30.75 67.32
CA ASN A 1014 40.31 -30.37 67.48
C ASN A 1014 41.12 -31.61 67.94
N LYS A 1015 40.89 -32.77 67.33
CA LYS A 1015 41.71 -33.98 67.56
C LYS A 1015 42.91 -34.04 66.62
#